data_AF-A0A8T4XVV9-F1
#
_entry.id   AF-A0A8T4XVV9-F1
#
_cell.length_a   1.000
_cell.length_b   1.000
_cell.length_c   1.000
_cell.angle_alpha   90.00
_cell.angle_beta   90.00
_cell.angle_gamma   90.00
#
_symmetry.space_group_name_H-M   'P 1'
#
loop_
_entity.id
_entity.type
_entity.pdbx_description
1 polymer ?
#
loop_
_entity_poly.entity_id
_entity_poly.type
_entity_poly.pdbx_seq_one_letter_code
_entity_poly.pdbx_strand_id
1 'polypeptide(L)'
;MKIPSLKREFKTVAVTAAIILLIAFSVVGYLYYSGFFTFEKKKDIVGIISISGAILFSEQVDTYAKIISHALRNSTIKAVVLRIDSPGGYADLIEEIYLDILELKKVKPVIASVTTALSGGYYIAVAADYIYAAPTSFVGNVGVIGVMPPTLIPSEIVIETGVYKATGFSKLLFPFNLSHALDSFASAVETGRGSRLKISSVELKRGTIYLGSEAVKLGLIDEIGALQKAISKAAEEAGLVKYDVIDLNEAFKEVAYSWGSLSSNLTLDWRNLTVEVLNSFQPPPSIWYLYLPSESGFTILSSVESTSVGISVFNEYGRGLVLVDRSHGNRVSTWDLDILIAELVGKNITVQFSSSWSNLASMLSNASCLIIASPTIAYSAEECNTVRDFVSRGGILLLFFDPAYEYLSMYELFDPINSIATRFGLFFAKGYLYNEEDYYGFYRNIYVNRFKSSNVTENLKSLVFFTATHIYPSNKGVAWASENTYSSTAEKTGDYAVMAMVKMNGTIVAFSDQTFLTEPYCYVGDNYKLILNIVDLVLKAEVRPTVKEVAEGAVEEIAEPELPVGTVKEFIEWIDGEEHILKWVKVSEFEVLVERPNESIHYYYDENGSLVKIESDGIKIIYDTPIAAPPYPLTRGKAWSCESNYTMYLDGGKAYGKINVSYKVEDFQYVEAKNGKTYFCAKIHYTVIDEFKIGESYMSMVSEGFTWVSQEAGEVKEEYTTIYYVNGSPLSESHVTLILKSIQKGK
;
A
#
# COMPACT_ATOMS: atom_id res chain seq x y z
N MET A 1 24.46 -11.29 122.74
CA MET A 1 24.74 -10.82 121.36
C MET A 1 23.43 -10.28 120.78
N LYS A 2 23.22 -8.95 120.79
CA LYS A 2 22.05 -8.32 120.16
C LYS A 2 22.39 -8.09 118.68
N ILE A 3 21.59 -8.63 117.77
CA ILE A 3 21.67 -8.33 116.32
C ILE A 3 20.89 -7.03 116.09
N PRO A 4 21.53 -5.93 115.66
CA PRO A 4 20.86 -4.69 115.28
C PRO A 4 21.15 -4.39 113.81
N SER A 5 20.26 -4.69 112.86
CA SER A 5 20.43 -4.13 111.49
C SER A 5 19.20 -4.09 110.59
N LEU A 6 18.24 -5.01 110.69
CA LEU A 6 17.22 -5.15 109.62
C LEU A 6 16.25 -3.96 109.44
N LYS A 7 15.91 -3.19 110.48
CA LYS A 7 14.98 -2.04 110.33
C LYS A 7 15.62 -0.82 109.66
N ARG A 8 16.95 -0.70 109.69
CA ARG A 8 17.66 0.44 109.09
C ARG A 8 17.87 0.22 107.59
N GLU A 9 18.16 -1.02 107.17
CA GLU A 9 18.31 -1.39 105.76
C GLU A 9 17.01 -1.25 104.96
N PHE A 10 15.86 -1.66 105.51
CA PHE A 10 14.56 -1.50 104.81
C PHE A 10 14.18 -0.03 104.55
N LYS A 11 14.50 0.88 105.49
CA LYS A 11 14.31 2.32 105.28
C LYS A 11 15.25 2.86 104.21
N THR A 12 16.50 2.42 104.20
CA THR A 12 17.47 2.86 103.19
C THR A 12 17.07 2.39 101.79
N VAL A 13 16.60 1.14 101.65
CA VAL A 13 16.12 0.57 100.38
C VAL A 13 14.84 1.26 99.89
N ALA A 14 13.89 1.53 100.79
CA ALA A 14 12.67 2.26 100.43
C ALA A 14 12.96 3.72 99.99
N VAL A 15 13.90 4.38 100.66
CA VAL A 15 14.32 5.74 100.30
C VAL A 15 15.10 5.75 98.98
N THR A 16 15.98 4.77 98.74
CA THR A 16 16.67 4.65 97.44
C THR A 16 15.69 4.32 96.32
N ALA A 17 14.72 3.44 96.53
CA ALA A 17 13.67 3.16 95.54
C ALA A 17 12.81 4.40 95.26
N ALA A 18 12.45 5.17 96.29
CA ALA A 18 11.72 6.42 96.12
C ALA A 18 12.53 7.47 95.35
N ILE A 19 13.83 7.62 95.65
CA ILE A 19 14.73 8.54 94.92
C ILE A 19 14.91 8.09 93.48
N ILE A 20 15.07 6.80 93.21
CA ILE A 20 15.18 6.25 91.85
C ILE A 20 13.87 6.51 91.08
N LEU A 21 12.71 6.32 91.71
CA LEU A 21 11.43 6.64 91.08
C LEU A 21 11.27 8.13 90.81
N LEU A 22 11.73 8.99 91.71
CA LEU A 22 11.65 10.45 91.55
C LEU A 22 12.61 10.95 90.46
N ILE A 23 13.81 10.36 90.38
CA ILE A 23 14.75 10.60 89.27
C ILE A 23 14.16 10.07 87.96
N ALA A 24 13.58 8.86 87.94
CA ALA A 24 12.93 8.33 86.75
C ALA A 24 11.77 9.22 86.30
N PHE A 25 10.93 9.70 87.22
CA PHE A 25 9.84 10.64 86.91
C PHE A 25 10.36 11.99 86.42
N SER A 26 11.46 12.48 86.99
CA SER A 26 12.09 13.74 86.58
C SER A 26 12.76 13.61 85.22
N VAL A 27 13.36 12.45 84.91
CA VAL A 27 13.94 12.13 83.60
C VAL A 27 12.83 11.98 82.57
N VAL A 28 11.75 11.27 82.86
CA VAL A 28 10.59 11.16 81.97
C VAL A 28 9.94 12.53 81.75
N GLY A 29 9.77 13.32 82.80
CA GLY A 29 9.26 14.69 82.73
C GLY A 29 10.19 15.62 81.92
N TYR A 30 11.50 15.50 82.10
CA TYR A 30 12.49 16.23 81.31
C TYR A 30 12.50 15.80 79.85
N LEU A 31 12.42 14.50 79.55
CA LEU A 31 12.30 13.97 78.19
C LEU A 31 10.99 14.40 77.50
N TYR A 32 9.89 14.50 78.26
CA TYR A 32 8.63 15.05 77.77
C TYR A 32 8.73 16.57 77.50
N TYR A 33 9.32 17.33 78.42
CA TYR A 33 9.44 18.80 78.31
C TYR A 33 10.48 19.25 77.28
N SER A 34 11.57 18.49 77.12
CA SER A 34 12.61 18.72 76.09
C SER A 34 12.16 18.34 74.67
N GLY A 35 10.93 17.87 74.50
CA GLY A 35 10.39 17.49 73.20
C GLY A 35 10.95 16.18 72.64
N PHE A 36 11.61 15.35 73.46
CA PHE A 36 12.14 14.06 73.05
C PHE A 36 11.02 13.08 72.63
N PHE A 37 9.82 13.26 73.18
CA PHE A 37 8.57 12.64 72.73
C PHE A 37 7.68 13.59 71.92
N THR A 38 8.27 14.43 71.08
CA THR A 38 7.50 15.00 69.98
C THR A 38 7.20 13.86 69.02
N PHE A 39 5.94 13.38 69.02
CA PHE A 39 5.43 12.67 67.86
C PHE A 39 5.58 13.65 66.70
N GLU A 40 6.62 13.48 65.88
CA GLU A 40 6.74 14.20 64.62
C GLU A 40 5.43 13.97 63.88
N LYS A 41 4.60 15.01 63.82
CA LYS A 41 3.33 14.96 63.13
C LYS A 41 3.69 14.65 61.69
N LYS A 42 3.41 13.43 61.24
CA LYS A 42 3.66 13.00 59.86
C LYS A 42 3.14 14.11 58.95
N LYS A 43 4.03 14.74 58.19
CA LYS A 43 3.69 15.91 57.40
C LYS A 43 2.66 15.51 56.36
N ASP A 44 1.65 16.36 56.19
CA ASP A 44 0.65 16.19 55.13
C ASP A 44 1.34 16.40 53.78
N ILE A 45 1.05 15.53 52.82
CA ILE A 45 1.74 15.46 51.53
C ILE A 45 0.74 15.63 50.40
N VAL A 46 1.13 16.43 49.40
CA VAL A 46 0.55 16.38 48.05
C VAL A 46 1.46 15.49 47.20
N GLY A 47 0.94 14.34 46.77
CA GLY A 47 1.69 13.38 45.97
C GLY A 47 1.56 13.69 44.48
N ILE A 48 2.66 13.67 43.73
CA ILE A 48 2.65 13.78 42.26
C ILE A 48 2.79 12.37 41.68
N ILE A 49 1.88 12.01 40.77
CA ILE A 49 1.99 10.81 39.93
C ILE A 49 2.26 11.27 38.50
N SER A 50 3.46 11.02 38.00
CA SER A 50 3.89 11.36 36.63
C SER A 50 3.54 10.22 35.68
N ILE A 51 2.71 10.50 34.66
CA ILE A 51 2.33 9.57 33.59
C ILE A 51 2.93 10.08 32.29
N SER A 52 3.97 9.38 31.80
CA SER A 52 4.78 9.85 30.67
C SER A 52 4.94 8.78 29.61
N GLY A 53 4.87 9.19 28.33
CA GLY A 53 5.06 8.32 27.17
C GLY A 53 3.84 7.44 26.87
N ALA A 54 4.00 6.53 25.91
CA ALA A 54 2.96 5.58 25.54
C ALA A 54 2.84 4.45 26.58
N ILE A 55 1.61 4.02 26.87
CA ILE A 55 1.32 2.90 27.77
C ILE A 55 1.11 1.64 26.93
N LEU A 56 2.18 0.85 26.78
CA LEU A 56 2.24 -0.28 25.85
C LEU A 56 2.44 -1.63 26.55
N PHE A 57 2.78 -1.64 27.84
CA PHE A 57 3.14 -2.86 28.56
C PHE A 57 2.44 -2.96 29.92
N SER A 58 2.04 -4.17 30.30
CA SER A 58 1.41 -4.45 31.60
C SER A 58 2.27 -4.03 32.78
N GLU A 59 3.60 -4.09 32.67
CA GLU A 59 4.54 -3.69 33.73
C GLU A 59 4.44 -2.19 34.04
N GLN A 60 4.08 -1.37 33.06
CA GLN A 60 3.80 0.06 33.28
C GLN A 60 2.53 0.22 34.12
N VAL A 61 1.47 -0.51 33.76
CA VAL A 61 0.20 -0.51 34.50
C VAL A 61 0.40 -0.99 35.94
N ASP A 62 1.09 -2.11 36.14
CA ASP A 62 1.45 -2.64 37.46
C ASP A 62 2.17 -1.60 38.34
N THR A 63 3.05 -0.81 37.72
CA THR A 63 3.79 0.24 38.41
C THR A 63 2.85 1.37 38.84
N TYR A 64 1.98 1.83 37.93
CA TYR A 64 0.98 2.85 38.25
C TYR A 64 -0.02 2.37 39.30
N ALA A 65 -0.53 1.15 39.18
CA ALA A 65 -1.45 0.54 40.15
C ALA A 65 -0.83 0.50 41.57
N LYS A 66 0.46 0.15 41.69
CA LYS A 66 1.19 0.18 42.98
C LYS A 66 1.30 1.60 43.54
N ILE A 67 1.64 2.58 42.70
CA ILE A 67 1.76 3.99 43.10
C ILE A 67 0.39 4.54 43.53
N ILE A 68 -0.67 4.29 42.76
CA ILE A 68 -2.03 4.73 43.05
C ILE A 68 -2.55 4.07 44.32
N SER A 69 -2.34 2.76 44.48
CA SER A 69 -2.71 2.03 45.71
C SER A 69 -1.97 2.56 46.95
N HIS A 70 -0.69 2.93 46.82
CA HIS A 70 0.04 3.61 47.88
C HIS A 70 -0.53 4.99 48.18
N ALA A 71 -0.79 5.78 47.15
CA ALA A 71 -1.42 7.09 47.29
C ALA A 71 -2.77 6.99 47.98
N LEU A 72 -3.58 5.96 47.68
CA LEU A 72 -4.87 5.70 48.31
C LEU A 72 -4.72 5.33 49.79
N ARG A 73 -3.88 4.34 50.11
CA ARG A 73 -3.76 3.75 51.46
C ARG A 73 -2.93 4.59 52.43
N ASN A 74 -2.01 5.41 51.94
CA ASN A 74 -1.13 6.21 52.80
C ASN A 74 -1.88 7.45 53.31
N SER A 75 -2.17 7.48 54.61
CA SER A 75 -2.93 8.56 55.25
C SER A 75 -2.18 9.91 55.32
N THR A 76 -0.87 9.95 55.06
CA THR A 76 -0.10 11.21 54.98
C THR A 76 -0.32 11.92 53.64
N ILE A 77 -0.61 11.17 52.58
CA ILE A 77 -0.95 11.74 51.27
C ILE A 77 -2.41 12.20 51.35
N LYS A 78 -2.64 13.51 51.20
CA LYS A 78 -3.96 14.12 51.36
C LYS A 78 -4.62 14.48 50.04
N ALA A 79 -3.82 14.76 49.02
CA ALA A 79 -4.25 15.00 47.66
C ALA A 79 -3.21 14.47 46.67
N VAL A 80 -3.63 14.28 45.42
CA VAL A 80 -2.79 13.80 44.34
C VAL A 80 -2.83 14.75 43.15
N VAL A 81 -1.67 15.00 42.55
CA VAL A 81 -1.55 15.68 41.26
C VAL A 81 -1.10 14.69 40.20
N LEU A 82 -1.89 14.51 39.15
CA LEU A 82 -1.48 13.76 37.97
C LEU A 82 -0.72 14.67 37.02
N ARG A 83 0.57 14.39 36.78
CA ARG A 83 1.37 15.11 35.79
C ARG A 83 1.42 14.29 34.51
N ILE A 84 0.69 14.72 33.47
CA ILE A 84 0.44 13.89 32.27
C ILE A 84 1.19 14.47 31.06
N ASP A 85 1.99 13.61 30.42
CA ASP A 85 2.65 13.86 29.14
C ASP A 85 2.65 12.56 28.30
N SER A 86 1.48 12.24 27.74
CA SER A 86 1.22 10.95 27.10
C SER A 86 0.40 11.08 25.80
N PRO A 87 0.78 10.35 24.73
CA PRO A 87 -0.02 10.18 23.51
C PRO A 87 -1.11 9.10 23.65
N GLY A 88 -1.16 8.37 24.77
CA GLY A 88 -2.07 7.25 24.99
C GLY A 88 -1.40 5.88 25.00
N GLY A 89 -2.08 4.83 24.54
CA GLY A 89 -1.62 3.45 24.64
C GLY A 89 -2.65 2.38 24.24
N TYR A 90 -2.43 1.14 24.66
CA TYR A 90 -3.43 0.06 24.51
C TYR A 90 -4.69 0.38 25.32
N ALA A 91 -5.86 0.14 24.72
CA ALA A 91 -7.12 0.59 25.28
C ALA A 91 -7.42 -0.03 26.67
N ASP A 92 -7.21 -1.33 26.81
CA ASP A 92 -7.38 -2.07 28.06
C ASP A 92 -6.42 -1.61 29.17
N LEU A 93 -5.14 -1.41 28.85
CA LEU A 93 -4.13 -0.92 29.80
C LEU A 93 -4.45 0.50 30.30
N ILE A 94 -4.95 1.36 29.41
CA ILE A 94 -5.37 2.73 29.76
C ILE A 94 -6.61 2.71 30.65
N GLU A 95 -7.60 1.86 30.34
CA GLU A 95 -8.83 1.74 31.12
C GLU A 95 -8.56 1.25 32.55
N GLU A 96 -7.59 0.35 32.74
CA GLU A 96 -7.19 -0.09 34.09
C GLU A 96 -6.67 1.09 34.95
N ILE A 97 -5.75 1.90 34.40
CA ILE A 97 -5.25 3.09 35.10
C ILE A 97 -6.39 4.08 35.37
N TYR A 98 -7.27 4.30 34.39
CA TYR A 98 -8.42 5.19 34.54
C TYR A 98 -9.33 4.77 35.70
N LEU A 99 -9.66 3.48 35.80
CA LEU A 99 -10.49 2.94 36.88
C LEU A 99 -9.82 3.10 38.26
N ASP A 100 -8.52 2.86 38.35
CA ASP A 100 -7.74 3.06 39.59
C ASP A 100 -7.75 4.53 40.05
N ILE A 101 -7.63 5.48 39.11
CA ILE A 101 -7.73 6.91 39.42
C ILE A 101 -9.15 7.29 39.86
N LEU A 102 -10.19 6.72 39.26
CA LEU A 102 -11.57 6.94 39.73
C LEU A 102 -11.77 6.47 41.17
N GLU A 103 -11.22 5.33 41.57
CA GLU A 103 -11.28 4.87 42.96
C GLU A 103 -10.49 5.80 43.90
N LEU A 104 -9.32 6.28 43.47
CA LEU A 104 -8.53 7.25 44.25
C LEU A 104 -9.31 8.55 44.49
N LYS A 105 -9.95 9.10 43.44
CA LYS A 105 -10.72 10.34 43.48
C LYS A 105 -11.90 10.29 44.46
N LYS A 106 -12.50 9.12 44.68
CA LYS A 106 -13.57 8.97 45.68
C LYS A 106 -13.12 9.29 47.11
N VAL A 107 -11.82 9.22 47.37
CA VAL A 107 -11.25 9.34 48.73
C VAL A 107 -10.39 10.60 48.87
N LYS A 108 -9.69 11.04 47.82
CA LYS A 108 -8.74 12.15 47.86
C LYS A 108 -8.90 13.04 46.63
N PRO A 109 -8.75 14.37 46.76
CA PRO A 109 -8.72 15.26 45.60
C PRO A 109 -7.64 14.84 44.60
N VAL A 110 -7.99 14.75 43.33
CA VAL A 110 -7.09 14.41 42.22
C VAL A 110 -7.11 15.53 41.18
N ILE A 111 -5.99 16.24 41.02
CA ILE A 111 -5.86 17.35 40.08
C ILE A 111 -4.90 16.99 38.95
N ALA A 112 -5.26 17.18 37.69
CA ALA A 112 -4.36 16.95 36.56
C ALA A 112 -3.62 18.23 36.15
N SER A 113 -2.33 18.09 35.80
CA SER A 113 -1.51 19.08 35.12
C SER A 113 -0.96 18.45 33.83
N VAL A 114 -1.40 18.96 32.70
CA VAL A 114 -1.15 18.38 31.38
C VAL A 114 -0.07 19.16 30.62
N THR A 115 0.94 18.45 30.14
CA THR A 115 1.80 18.91 29.03
C THR A 115 1.19 18.46 27.71
N THR A 116 0.99 17.14 27.58
CA THR A 116 0.33 16.47 26.44
C THR A 116 -0.62 15.43 27.03
N ALA A 117 -1.90 15.48 26.69
CA ALA A 117 -2.87 14.44 27.02
C ALA A 117 -3.70 14.16 25.78
N LEU A 118 -3.22 13.24 24.95
CA LEU A 118 -3.89 12.81 23.72
C LEU A 118 -4.40 11.39 23.87
N SER A 119 -5.55 11.10 23.26
CA SER A 119 -6.18 9.79 23.26
C SER A 119 -6.22 9.18 24.67
N GLY A 120 -5.59 8.03 24.92
CA GLY A 120 -5.56 7.40 26.24
C GLY A 120 -4.98 8.27 27.37
N GLY A 121 -4.06 9.20 27.05
CA GLY A 121 -3.57 10.18 28.02
C GLY A 121 -4.66 11.15 28.46
N TYR A 122 -5.55 11.56 27.54
CA TYR A 122 -6.72 12.35 27.87
C TYR A 122 -7.79 11.53 28.60
N TYR A 123 -7.95 10.26 28.23
CA TYR A 123 -8.82 9.30 28.94
C TYR A 123 -8.46 9.26 30.44
N ILE A 124 -7.19 9.14 30.79
CA ILE A 124 -6.76 9.17 32.20
C ILE A 124 -7.00 10.56 32.82
N ALA A 125 -6.70 11.64 32.09
CA ALA A 125 -6.88 13.01 32.59
C ALA A 125 -8.33 13.33 32.98
N VAL A 126 -9.33 12.81 32.24
CA VAL A 126 -10.75 13.06 32.53
C VAL A 126 -11.26 12.38 33.80
N ALA A 127 -10.50 11.44 34.37
CA ALA A 127 -10.81 10.90 35.69
C ALA A 127 -10.60 11.93 36.82
N ALA A 128 -9.72 12.92 36.65
CA ALA A 128 -9.41 13.93 37.66
C ALA A 128 -10.62 14.84 38.02
N ASP A 129 -10.56 15.50 39.17
CA ASP A 129 -11.55 16.51 39.60
C ASP A 129 -11.44 17.81 38.79
N TYR A 130 -10.19 18.20 38.51
CA TYR A 130 -9.83 19.45 37.84
C TYR A 130 -8.60 19.24 36.94
N ILE A 131 -8.60 19.85 35.76
CA ILE A 131 -7.55 19.70 34.74
C ILE A 131 -6.97 21.07 34.38
N TYR A 132 -5.67 21.22 34.61
CA TYR A 132 -4.85 22.34 34.15
C TYR A 132 -4.06 21.96 32.91
N ALA A 133 -3.95 22.88 31.94
CA ALA A 133 -3.00 22.76 30.83
C ALA A 133 -2.41 24.12 30.44
N ALA A 134 -1.23 24.13 29.82
CA ALA A 134 -0.66 25.35 29.25
C ALA A 134 -1.41 25.75 27.96
N PRO A 135 -1.35 27.02 27.52
CA PRO A 135 -2.04 27.46 26.31
C PRO A 135 -1.68 26.66 25.04
N THR A 136 -0.45 26.15 24.99
CA THR A 136 0.14 25.40 23.87
C THR A 136 0.16 23.88 24.09
N SER A 137 -0.38 23.40 25.22
CA SER A 137 -0.52 21.95 25.47
C SER A 137 -1.45 21.32 24.45
N PHE A 138 -1.20 20.06 24.09
CA PHE A 138 -2.12 19.28 23.24
C PHE A 138 -3.05 18.45 24.11
N VAL A 139 -4.36 18.60 23.87
CA VAL A 139 -5.43 17.94 24.63
C VAL A 139 -6.45 17.35 23.66
N GLY A 140 -7.06 16.22 24.03
CA GLY A 140 -8.16 15.63 23.28
C GLY A 140 -7.70 14.42 22.47
N ASN A 141 -7.90 14.46 21.15
CA ASN A 141 -7.79 13.29 20.27
C ASN A 141 -8.63 12.11 20.80
N VAL A 142 -9.89 12.40 21.13
CA VAL A 142 -10.87 11.39 21.54
C VAL A 142 -11.19 10.54 20.31
N GLY A 143 -10.49 9.43 20.21
CA GLY A 143 -10.42 8.63 19.00
C GLY A 143 -9.83 7.26 19.33
N VAL A 144 -10.15 6.28 18.48
CA VAL A 144 -9.71 4.90 18.63
C VAL A 144 -9.18 4.42 17.28
N ILE A 145 -8.04 3.76 17.32
CA ILE A 145 -7.48 3.05 16.16
C ILE A 145 -7.46 1.56 16.45
N GLY A 146 -7.56 0.74 15.41
CA GLY A 146 -7.51 -0.72 15.53
C GLY A 146 -7.01 -1.36 14.25
N VAL A 147 -6.43 -2.55 14.35
CA VAL A 147 -6.04 -3.34 13.18
C VAL A 147 -7.06 -4.45 12.99
N MET A 148 -7.58 -4.53 11.76
CA MET A 148 -8.59 -5.49 11.34
C MET A 148 -8.13 -6.94 11.57
N PRO A 149 -9.05 -7.85 11.91
CA PRO A 149 -8.79 -9.28 11.89
C PRO A 149 -8.18 -9.73 10.55
N PRO A 150 -7.20 -10.65 10.56
CA PRO A 150 -6.64 -11.16 9.32
C PRO A 150 -7.66 -12.03 8.58
N THR A 151 -7.48 -12.17 7.27
CA THR A 151 -8.15 -13.23 6.51
C THR A 151 -7.53 -14.57 6.91
N LEU A 152 -8.33 -15.50 7.42
CA LEU A 152 -7.86 -16.82 7.80
C LEU A 152 -7.64 -17.69 6.56
N ILE A 153 -6.41 -18.17 6.37
CA ILE A 153 -6.12 -19.26 5.43
C ILE A 153 -6.14 -20.55 6.24
N PRO A 154 -7.08 -21.48 5.98
CA PRO A 154 -7.21 -22.69 6.78
C PRO A 154 -5.97 -23.59 6.64
N SER A 155 -5.66 -24.33 7.71
CA SER A 155 -4.54 -25.27 7.77
C SER A 155 -5.05 -26.63 8.26
N GLU A 156 -4.52 -27.72 7.70
CA GLU A 156 -4.78 -29.07 8.23
C GLU A 156 -3.90 -29.40 9.46
N ILE A 157 -2.91 -28.55 9.77
CA ILE A 157 -2.01 -28.71 10.92
C ILE A 157 -2.59 -28.04 12.16
N VAL A 158 -3.27 -26.90 11.98
CA VAL A 158 -3.87 -26.11 13.06
C VAL A 158 -5.37 -26.12 12.84
N ILE A 159 -6.11 -26.72 13.78
CA ILE A 159 -7.57 -26.85 13.71
C ILE A 159 -8.21 -26.01 14.81
N GLU A 160 -9.13 -25.13 14.44
CA GLU A 160 -9.88 -24.27 15.35
C GLU A 160 -11.25 -24.85 15.71
N THR A 161 -11.68 -24.66 16.96
CA THR A 161 -13.01 -25.10 17.44
C THR A 161 -14.11 -24.05 17.24
N GLY A 162 -13.79 -22.87 16.72
CA GLY A 162 -14.75 -21.80 16.51
C GLY A 162 -14.31 -20.81 15.42
N VAL A 163 -15.28 -20.24 14.72
CA VAL A 163 -15.09 -19.43 13.50
C VAL A 163 -14.20 -18.20 13.68
N TYR A 164 -14.07 -17.69 14.91
CA TYR A 164 -13.21 -16.53 15.23
C TYR A 164 -12.07 -16.89 16.20
N LYS A 165 -11.78 -18.19 16.40
CA LYS A 165 -10.78 -18.60 17.39
C LYS A 165 -9.37 -18.15 17.01
N ALA A 166 -9.01 -18.21 15.73
CA ALA A 166 -7.72 -17.75 15.22
C ALA A 166 -7.70 -16.27 14.86
N THR A 167 -8.85 -15.69 14.45
CA THR A 167 -8.93 -14.31 13.96
C THR A 167 -9.39 -13.29 15.02
N GLY A 168 -9.92 -13.75 16.16
CA GLY A 168 -10.42 -12.95 17.27
C GLY A 168 -11.79 -12.31 17.03
N PHE A 169 -11.96 -11.59 15.91
CA PHE A 169 -13.23 -10.94 15.55
C PHE A 169 -13.66 -11.25 14.11
N SER A 170 -14.93 -10.98 13.81
CA SER A 170 -15.41 -10.93 12.44
C SER A 170 -14.82 -9.71 11.73
N LYS A 171 -14.20 -9.92 10.56
CA LYS A 171 -13.69 -8.84 9.70
C LYS A 171 -14.80 -7.85 9.32
N LEU A 172 -16.02 -8.31 9.06
CA LEU A 172 -17.13 -7.44 8.69
C LEU A 172 -17.62 -6.57 9.84
N LEU A 173 -17.65 -7.11 11.06
CA LEU A 173 -18.22 -6.44 12.23
C LEU A 173 -17.21 -5.62 13.02
N PHE A 174 -15.90 -5.87 12.84
CA PHE A 174 -14.85 -5.20 13.60
C PHE A 174 -14.92 -3.65 13.58
N PRO A 175 -15.29 -2.98 12.46
CA PRO A 175 -15.46 -1.53 12.51
C PRO A 175 -16.54 -1.05 13.48
N PHE A 176 -17.61 -1.82 13.66
CA PHE A 176 -18.65 -1.54 14.67
C PHE A 176 -18.13 -1.81 16.09
N ASN A 177 -17.31 -2.85 16.28
CA ASN A 177 -16.63 -3.08 17.55
C ASN A 177 -15.73 -1.90 17.94
N LEU A 178 -15.00 -1.32 16.96
CA LEU A 178 -14.17 -0.14 17.17
C LEU A 178 -15.01 1.10 17.53
N SER A 179 -16.17 1.25 16.87
CA SER A 179 -17.13 2.32 17.19
C SER A 179 -17.64 2.22 18.64
N HIS A 180 -17.86 1.02 19.17
CA HIS A 180 -18.24 0.84 20.57
C HIS A 180 -17.13 1.27 21.55
N ALA A 181 -15.86 1.00 21.23
CA ALA A 181 -14.74 1.50 22.03
C ALA A 181 -14.69 3.05 22.01
N LEU A 182 -14.95 3.66 20.85
CA LEU A 182 -15.04 5.12 20.73
C LEU A 182 -16.20 5.69 21.55
N ASP A 183 -17.36 5.03 21.54
CA ASP A 183 -18.51 5.41 22.36
C ASP A 183 -18.20 5.34 23.86
N SER A 184 -17.50 4.30 24.31
CA SER A 184 -17.03 4.19 25.70
C SER A 184 -16.11 5.35 26.09
N PHE A 185 -15.15 5.71 25.22
CA PHE A 185 -14.26 6.83 25.48
C PHE A 185 -15.01 8.17 25.50
N ALA A 186 -15.86 8.43 24.50
CA ALA A 186 -16.69 9.63 24.47
C ALA A 186 -17.56 9.74 25.75
N SER A 187 -18.16 8.64 26.19
CA SER A 187 -18.95 8.56 27.42
C SER A 187 -18.14 8.87 28.68
N ALA A 188 -16.89 8.38 28.77
CA ALA A 188 -15.99 8.71 29.87
C ALA A 188 -15.68 10.22 29.93
N VAL A 189 -15.47 10.86 28.78
CA VAL A 189 -15.25 12.31 28.69
C VAL A 189 -16.53 13.08 29.05
N GLU A 190 -17.66 12.74 28.47
CA GLU A 190 -18.96 13.36 28.76
C GLU A 190 -19.32 13.27 30.24
N THR A 191 -19.09 12.10 30.85
CA THR A 191 -19.33 11.87 32.28
C THR A 191 -18.34 12.65 33.16
N GLY A 192 -17.04 12.57 32.87
CA GLY A 192 -16.00 13.22 33.68
C GLY A 192 -16.04 14.75 33.61
N ARG A 193 -16.39 15.30 32.46
CA ARG A 193 -16.49 16.76 32.26
C ARG A 193 -17.86 17.29 32.66
N GLY A 194 -18.94 16.53 32.45
CA GLY A 194 -20.31 16.91 32.80
C GLY A 194 -20.74 18.21 32.11
N SER A 195 -21.45 19.09 32.84
CA SER A 195 -21.93 20.38 32.31
C SER A 195 -20.82 21.36 31.89
N ARG A 196 -19.55 21.06 32.21
CA ARG A 196 -18.41 21.87 31.77
C ARG A 196 -18.12 21.67 30.29
N LEU A 197 -18.42 20.50 29.75
CA LEU A 197 -18.19 20.16 28.35
C LEU A 197 -19.15 20.95 27.46
N LYS A 198 -18.61 21.66 26.47
CA LYS A 198 -19.38 22.52 25.56
C LYS A 198 -19.31 22.09 24.10
N ILE A 199 -18.37 21.22 23.77
CA ILE A 199 -18.26 20.59 22.46
C ILE A 199 -19.36 19.53 22.30
N SER A 200 -19.89 19.39 21.08
CA SER A 200 -20.87 18.35 20.79
C SER A 200 -20.24 16.94 20.80
N SER A 201 -21.06 15.90 21.02
CA SER A 201 -20.59 14.51 20.97
C SER A 201 -20.02 14.14 19.59
N VAL A 202 -20.61 14.67 18.52
CA VAL A 202 -20.13 14.47 17.13
C VAL A 202 -18.73 15.07 16.95
N GLU A 203 -18.54 16.34 17.33
CA GLU A 203 -17.23 16.99 17.21
C GLU A 203 -16.17 16.38 18.14
N LEU A 204 -16.58 15.88 19.30
CA LEU A 204 -15.69 15.18 20.22
C LEU A 204 -15.12 13.89 19.59
N LYS A 205 -15.98 13.11 18.92
CA LYS A 205 -15.64 11.82 18.30
C LYS A 205 -14.81 11.94 17.01
N ARG A 206 -14.57 13.14 16.50
CA ARG A 206 -13.71 13.38 15.33
C ARG A 206 -12.23 13.07 15.57
N GLY A 207 -11.80 12.89 16.81
CA GLY A 207 -10.38 12.68 17.13
C GLY A 207 -9.51 13.93 16.94
N THR A 208 -10.07 15.13 17.02
CA THR A 208 -9.31 16.38 16.86
C THR A 208 -8.38 16.64 18.05
N ILE A 209 -7.18 17.17 17.78
CA ILE A 209 -6.27 17.72 18.79
C ILE A 209 -6.61 19.19 19.02
N TYR A 210 -6.78 19.58 20.28
CA TYR A 210 -7.04 20.95 20.69
C TYR A 210 -5.85 21.52 21.44
N LEU A 211 -5.50 22.78 21.14
CA LEU A 211 -4.56 23.53 21.98
C LEU A 211 -5.22 23.82 23.33
N GLY A 212 -4.46 23.87 24.43
CA GLY A 212 -4.99 24.16 25.76
C GLY A 212 -5.83 25.45 25.82
N SER A 213 -5.41 26.48 25.06
CA SER A 213 -6.14 27.75 24.91
C SER A 213 -7.53 27.62 24.27
N GLU A 214 -7.77 26.58 23.48
CA GLU A 214 -9.06 26.22 22.90
C GLU A 214 -9.81 25.21 23.77
N ALA A 215 -9.10 24.20 24.27
CA ALA A 215 -9.63 23.15 25.14
C ALA A 215 -10.35 23.74 26.38
N VAL A 216 -9.85 24.83 26.97
CA VAL A 216 -10.51 25.50 28.10
C VAL A 216 -11.84 26.15 27.69
N LYS A 217 -11.94 26.67 26.46
CA LYS A 217 -13.17 27.28 25.94
C LYS A 217 -14.22 26.22 25.65
N LEU A 218 -13.79 25.07 25.13
CA LEU A 218 -14.61 23.89 24.82
C LEU A 218 -14.97 23.04 26.05
N GLY A 219 -14.34 23.32 27.20
CA GLY A 219 -14.60 22.59 28.44
C GLY A 219 -13.87 21.25 28.57
N LEU A 220 -12.93 20.96 27.67
CA LEU A 220 -12.07 19.78 27.71
C LEU A 220 -11.05 19.85 28.87
N ILE A 221 -10.69 21.05 29.29
CA ILE A 221 -9.95 21.33 30.53
C ILE A 221 -10.68 22.38 31.34
N ASP A 222 -10.28 22.57 32.60
CA ASP A 222 -10.94 23.53 33.50
C ASP A 222 -10.28 24.91 33.48
N GLU A 223 -8.94 24.97 33.45
CA GLU A 223 -8.22 26.26 33.50
C GLU A 223 -6.83 26.18 32.86
N ILE A 224 -6.35 27.33 32.40
CA ILE A 224 -4.96 27.49 31.98
C ILE A 224 -4.03 27.54 33.20
N GLY A 225 -3.06 26.63 33.23
CA GLY A 225 -2.11 26.52 34.33
C GLY A 225 -1.03 25.47 34.09
N ALA A 226 -0.08 25.47 35.00
CA ALA A 226 1.01 24.49 35.04
C ALA A 226 1.00 23.77 36.39
N LEU A 227 2.01 22.92 36.60
CA LEU A 227 2.12 22.04 37.77
C LEU A 227 1.92 22.75 39.11
N GLN A 228 2.48 23.95 39.28
CA GLN A 228 2.37 24.71 40.53
C GLN A 228 0.92 25.08 40.85
N LYS A 229 0.10 25.44 39.86
CA LYS A 229 -1.34 25.70 40.07
C LYS A 229 -2.07 24.41 40.46
N ALA A 230 -1.76 23.30 39.81
CA ALA A 230 -2.37 22.01 40.14
C ALA A 230 -2.03 21.57 41.58
N ILE A 231 -0.78 21.75 42.03
CA ILE A 231 -0.36 21.51 43.41
C ILE A 231 -1.12 22.40 44.39
N SER A 232 -1.20 23.70 44.12
CA SER A 232 -1.93 24.65 44.97
C SER A 232 -3.42 24.29 45.05
N LYS A 233 -4.04 23.92 43.92
CA LYS A 233 -5.44 23.49 43.87
C LYS A 233 -5.69 22.20 44.66
N ALA A 234 -4.80 21.22 44.51
CA ALA A 234 -4.87 19.96 45.25
C ALA A 234 -4.74 20.20 46.76
N ALA A 235 -3.83 21.07 47.19
CA ALA A 235 -3.69 21.47 48.58
C ALA A 235 -4.93 22.22 49.11
N GLU A 236 -5.49 23.12 48.30
CA GLU A 236 -6.72 23.86 48.64
C GLU A 236 -7.91 22.92 48.86
N GLU A 237 -8.15 21.98 47.94
CA GLU A 237 -9.25 21.02 48.05
C GLU A 237 -9.08 20.03 49.21
N ALA A 238 -7.84 19.75 49.61
CA ALA A 238 -7.53 18.97 50.81
C ALA A 238 -7.46 19.80 52.11
N GLY A 239 -7.69 21.12 52.05
CA GLY A 239 -7.66 22.00 53.22
C GLY A 239 -6.27 22.17 53.85
N LEU A 240 -5.21 22.10 53.05
CA LEU A 240 -3.81 22.13 53.51
C LEU A 240 -3.20 23.53 53.45
N VAL A 241 -2.57 23.95 54.55
CA VAL A 241 -1.81 25.22 54.64
C VAL A 241 -0.29 24.99 54.64
N LYS A 242 0.15 23.89 55.25
CA LYS A 242 1.56 23.46 55.26
C LYS A 242 1.59 22.01 54.82
N TYR A 243 2.31 21.74 53.75
CA TYR A 243 2.42 20.43 53.15
C TYR A 243 3.77 20.29 52.45
N ASP A 244 4.23 19.05 52.33
CA ASP A 244 5.35 18.71 51.47
C ASP A 244 4.79 18.21 50.12
N VAL A 245 5.59 18.36 49.06
CA VAL A 245 5.26 17.83 47.73
C VAL A 245 6.26 16.74 47.40
N ILE A 246 5.77 15.56 47.06
CA ILE A 246 6.61 14.39 46.78
C ILE A 246 6.23 13.79 45.44
N ASP A 247 7.22 13.55 44.58
CA ASP A 247 7.04 12.71 43.39
C ASP A 247 7.00 11.24 43.82
N LEU A 248 5.82 10.62 43.65
CA LEU A 248 5.59 9.25 44.06
C LEU A 248 6.26 8.25 43.11
N ASN A 249 6.52 8.61 41.86
CA ASN A 249 7.22 7.74 40.93
C ASN A 249 8.68 7.54 41.36
N GLU A 250 9.37 8.62 41.76
CA GLU A 250 10.76 8.55 42.24
C GLU A 250 10.87 7.78 43.57
N ALA A 251 9.93 8.00 44.49
CA ALA A 251 9.86 7.22 45.73
C ALA A 251 9.73 5.72 45.47
N PHE A 252 8.99 5.32 44.44
CA PHE A 252 8.86 3.91 44.03
C PHE A 252 10.06 3.40 43.23
N LYS A 253 10.76 4.23 42.46
CA LYS A 253 12.03 3.87 41.83
C LYS A 253 13.08 3.52 42.87
N GLU A 254 13.24 4.34 43.91
CA GLU A 254 14.19 4.07 45.01
C GLU A 254 13.88 2.75 45.73
N VAL A 255 12.60 2.43 45.93
CA VAL A 255 12.16 1.14 46.49
C VAL A 255 12.40 -0.01 45.51
N ALA A 256 12.19 0.18 44.21
CA ALA A 256 12.44 -0.84 43.19
C ALA A 256 13.94 -1.17 43.02
N TYR A 257 14.84 -0.18 43.12
CA TYR A 257 16.29 -0.42 43.14
C TYR A 257 16.75 -1.22 44.38
N SER A 258 16.01 -1.14 45.49
CA SER A 258 16.27 -1.93 46.71
C SER A 258 15.83 -3.40 46.60
N TRP A 259 15.01 -3.77 45.63
CA TRP A 259 14.50 -5.12 45.40
C TRP A 259 14.77 -5.49 43.94
N GLY A 260 16.00 -5.96 43.67
CA GLY A 260 16.59 -6.13 42.34
C GLY A 260 15.60 -6.44 41.20
N SER A 261 15.44 -5.47 40.31
CA SER A 261 14.77 -5.61 39.02
C SER A 261 15.36 -4.56 38.06
N LEU A 262 16.07 -5.04 37.04
CA LEU A 262 16.45 -4.24 35.87
C LEU A 262 15.18 -3.93 35.07
N SER A 263 14.72 -2.67 35.06
CA SER A 263 13.82 -2.16 34.03
C SER A 263 14.21 -0.75 33.58
N SER A 264 15.52 -0.51 33.45
CA SER A 264 16.02 0.66 32.72
C SER A 264 15.98 0.36 31.22
N ASN A 265 14.84 0.63 30.57
CA ASN A 265 14.70 1.05 29.15
C ASN A 265 13.24 0.97 28.64
N LEU A 266 12.27 1.56 29.36
CA LEU A 266 10.85 1.56 28.95
C LEU A 266 10.27 2.98 28.82
N THR A 267 11.06 3.89 28.25
CA THR A 267 10.52 5.10 27.62
C THR A 267 10.82 5.02 26.13
N LEU A 268 10.00 4.26 25.41
CA LEU A 268 9.97 4.37 23.95
C LEU A 268 9.56 5.82 23.62
N ASP A 269 10.39 6.53 22.85
CA ASP A 269 9.99 7.82 22.31
C ASP A 269 8.80 7.58 21.39
N TRP A 270 7.63 8.06 21.81
CA TRP A 270 6.39 7.82 21.10
C TRP A 270 6.37 8.44 19.70
N ARG A 271 7.29 9.37 19.42
CA ARG A 271 7.48 9.95 18.09
C ARG A 271 7.96 8.94 17.04
N ASN A 272 8.58 7.84 17.47
CA ASN A 272 9.09 6.79 16.59
C ASN A 272 8.19 5.54 16.57
N LEU A 273 7.02 5.57 17.21
CA LEU A 273 6.08 4.45 17.18
C LEU A 273 5.43 4.36 15.79
N THR A 274 5.40 3.15 15.23
CA THR A 274 4.67 2.83 14.00
C THR A 274 3.64 1.74 14.27
N VAL A 275 2.67 1.58 13.38
CA VAL A 275 1.67 0.49 13.49
C VAL A 275 2.34 -0.88 13.44
N GLU A 276 3.42 -1.01 12.66
CA GLU A 276 4.23 -2.23 12.58
C GLU A 276 4.90 -2.57 13.91
N VAL A 277 5.50 -1.58 14.58
CA VAL A 277 6.07 -1.75 15.92
C VAL A 277 4.99 -2.17 16.93
N LEU A 278 3.81 -1.54 16.89
CA LEU A 278 2.71 -1.90 17.78
C LEU A 278 2.24 -3.35 17.55
N ASN A 279 2.07 -3.74 16.29
CA ASN A 279 1.69 -5.10 15.92
C ASN A 279 2.72 -6.15 16.37
N SER A 280 4.01 -5.78 16.47
CA SER A 280 5.03 -6.69 17.02
C SER A 280 4.85 -6.99 18.51
N PHE A 281 4.26 -6.06 19.27
CA PHE A 281 3.95 -6.23 20.69
C PHE A 281 2.60 -6.90 20.91
N GLN A 282 1.57 -6.48 20.18
CA GLN A 282 0.23 -7.07 20.22
C GLN A 282 -0.30 -7.25 18.81
N PRO A 283 -0.26 -8.47 18.27
CA PRO A 283 -0.65 -8.73 16.89
C PRO A 283 -2.16 -8.51 16.69
N PRO A 284 -2.60 -8.25 15.45
CA PRO A 284 -4.01 -8.10 15.13
C PRO A 284 -4.82 -9.34 15.51
N PRO A 285 -6.08 -9.17 15.94
CA PRO A 285 -6.80 -7.89 16.08
C PRO A 285 -6.45 -7.17 17.39
N SER A 286 -6.37 -5.84 17.32
CA SER A 286 -5.96 -4.98 18.45
C SER A 286 -6.64 -3.62 18.40
N ILE A 287 -6.79 -2.98 19.57
CA ILE A 287 -7.46 -1.69 19.76
C ILE A 287 -6.56 -0.80 20.62
N TRP A 288 -6.37 0.44 20.19
CA TRP A 288 -5.56 1.43 20.90
C TRP A 288 -6.30 2.75 21.08
N TYR A 289 -6.12 3.34 22.26
CA TYR A 289 -6.34 4.75 22.51
C TYR A 289 -5.00 5.46 22.40
N LEU A 290 -4.44 5.51 21.20
CA LEU A 290 -3.10 6.05 20.94
C LEU A 290 -3.11 7.02 19.76
N TYR A 291 -2.55 8.21 19.95
CA TYR A 291 -2.20 9.12 18.87
C TYR A 291 -0.88 8.70 18.22
N LEU A 292 -0.86 8.59 16.89
CA LEU A 292 0.35 8.35 16.09
C LEU A 292 0.64 9.57 15.21
N PRO A 293 1.86 10.15 15.25
CA PRO A 293 2.29 11.18 14.31
C PRO A 293 2.12 10.76 12.84
N SER A 294 2.00 11.72 11.93
CA SER A 294 1.83 11.46 10.49
C SER A 294 2.95 10.64 9.85
N GLU A 295 4.18 10.71 10.39
CA GLU A 295 5.35 9.98 9.91
C GLU A 295 5.34 8.49 10.33
N SER A 296 4.43 8.08 11.21
CA SER A 296 4.35 6.73 11.78
C SER A 296 3.80 5.65 10.85
N GLY A 297 3.40 5.99 9.62
CA GLY A 297 3.04 5.10 8.50
C GLY A 297 2.05 3.96 8.83
N PHE A 298 0.82 4.02 8.31
CA PHE A 298 -0.03 2.83 8.21
C PHE A 298 0.40 1.98 7.00
N THR A 299 1.55 1.33 7.08
CA THR A 299 1.84 0.23 6.15
C THR A 299 1.09 -0.98 6.68
N ILE A 300 -0.13 -1.21 6.17
CA ILE A 300 -0.80 -2.48 6.40
C ILE A 300 0.10 -3.55 5.79
N LEU A 301 0.52 -4.52 6.60
CA LEU A 301 1.24 -5.71 6.16
C LEU A 301 0.47 -6.38 5.01
N SER A 302 0.78 -6.02 3.77
CA SER A 302 0.47 -6.83 2.60
C SER A 302 1.53 -7.93 2.48
N SER A 303 1.77 -8.67 3.56
CA SER A 303 2.58 -9.89 3.51
C SER A 303 1.67 -11.07 3.18
N VAL A 304 1.05 -11.00 2.01
CA VAL A 304 0.95 -12.16 1.15
C VAL A 304 1.40 -11.63 -0.19
N GLU A 305 2.69 -11.76 -0.49
CA GLU A 305 3.07 -11.94 -1.88
C GLU A 305 2.25 -13.14 -2.35
N SER A 306 1.16 -12.85 -3.06
CA SER A 306 0.45 -13.87 -3.81
C SER A 306 1.48 -14.36 -4.82
N THR A 307 2.16 -15.45 -4.50
CA THR A 307 2.88 -16.26 -5.46
C THR A 307 1.86 -16.62 -6.51
N SER A 308 1.82 -15.83 -7.58
CA SER A 308 0.90 -16.05 -8.67
C SER A 308 1.37 -17.27 -9.41
N VAL A 309 0.86 -18.43 -9.01
CA VAL A 309 0.80 -19.58 -9.90
C VAL A 309 -0.07 -19.13 -11.06
N GLY A 310 0.55 -18.92 -12.21
CA GLY A 310 -0.15 -18.70 -13.47
C GLY A 310 -0.95 -19.97 -13.78
N ILE A 311 -2.19 -20.04 -13.32
CA ILE A 311 -3.13 -21.03 -13.81
C ILE A 311 -3.67 -20.48 -15.13
N SER A 312 -2.99 -20.82 -16.22
CA SER A 312 -3.57 -20.73 -17.56
C SER A 312 -4.65 -21.82 -17.67
N VAL A 313 -5.87 -21.48 -17.26
CA VAL A 313 -7.03 -22.32 -17.56
C VAL A 313 -7.31 -22.17 -19.05
N PHE A 314 -6.71 -23.05 -19.85
CA PHE A 314 -7.10 -23.23 -21.24
C PHE A 314 -8.47 -23.91 -21.26
N ASN A 315 -9.49 -23.13 -21.65
CA ASN A 315 -10.64 -23.67 -22.35
C ASN A 315 -10.88 -22.77 -23.56
N GLU A 316 -10.61 -23.31 -24.75
CA GLU A 316 -11.31 -22.87 -25.95
C GLU A 316 -12.83 -23.02 -25.69
N TYR A 317 -13.61 -22.11 -26.27
CA TYR A 317 -15.09 -22.08 -26.28
C TYR A 317 -15.81 -21.39 -25.10
N GLY A 318 -15.38 -20.18 -24.72
CA GLY A 318 -16.23 -19.20 -24.03
C GLY A 318 -17.00 -18.31 -25.03
N ARG A 319 -18.18 -17.79 -24.66
CA ARG A 319 -18.96 -16.80 -25.48
C ARG A 319 -18.32 -15.41 -25.51
N GLY A 320 -17.31 -15.16 -24.66
CA GLY A 320 -16.59 -13.91 -24.56
C GLY A 320 -15.34 -14.06 -23.71
N LEU A 321 -14.41 -13.13 -23.87
CA LEU A 321 -13.13 -13.08 -23.16
C LEU A 321 -13.05 -11.77 -22.36
N VAL A 322 -12.67 -11.86 -21.09
CA VAL A 322 -12.35 -10.72 -20.23
C VAL A 322 -10.86 -10.75 -19.93
N LEU A 323 -10.17 -9.67 -20.25
CA LEU A 323 -8.75 -9.49 -19.95
C LEU A 323 -8.59 -8.68 -18.68
N VAL A 324 -7.67 -9.09 -17.82
CA VAL A 324 -7.24 -8.34 -16.63
C VAL A 324 -5.78 -7.96 -16.82
N ASP A 325 -5.52 -6.66 -16.80
CA ASP A 325 -4.16 -6.13 -16.92
C ASP A 325 -3.37 -6.40 -15.63
N ARG A 326 -2.19 -7.02 -15.76
CA ARG A 326 -1.16 -7.07 -14.70
C ARG A 326 0.17 -6.46 -15.16
N SER A 327 0.34 -6.12 -16.44
CA SER A 327 1.58 -5.55 -16.98
C SER A 327 1.90 -4.19 -16.37
N HIS A 328 0.90 -3.44 -15.92
CA HIS A 328 1.07 -2.10 -15.34
C HIS A 328 1.03 -2.08 -13.81
N GLY A 329 1.36 -3.21 -13.18
CA GLY A 329 1.39 -3.34 -11.73
C GLY A 329 0.02 -3.17 -11.05
N ASN A 330 -1.06 -3.38 -11.80
CA ASN A 330 -2.43 -3.37 -11.29
C ASN A 330 -2.54 -4.20 -10.02
N ARG A 331 -3.04 -3.57 -8.94
CA ARG A 331 -3.19 -4.16 -7.62
C ARG A 331 -4.48 -4.98 -7.55
N VAL A 332 -4.50 -6.07 -8.32
CA VAL A 332 -5.63 -7.00 -8.40
C VAL A 332 -5.15 -8.43 -8.56
N SER A 333 -5.79 -9.35 -7.84
CA SER A 333 -5.52 -10.79 -7.90
C SER A 333 -6.78 -11.57 -8.30
N THR A 334 -6.61 -12.87 -8.52
CA THR A 334 -7.74 -13.79 -8.71
C THR A 334 -8.65 -13.82 -7.49
N TRP A 335 -8.10 -13.70 -6.28
CA TRP A 335 -8.87 -13.66 -5.04
C TRP A 335 -9.73 -12.39 -4.94
N ASP A 336 -9.19 -11.25 -5.37
CA ASP A 336 -9.93 -9.98 -5.33
C ASP A 336 -11.13 -9.97 -6.30
N LEU A 337 -11.02 -10.72 -7.40
CA LEU A 337 -12.07 -10.85 -8.41
C LEU A 337 -12.87 -12.14 -8.31
N ASP A 338 -12.68 -12.96 -7.27
CA ASP A 338 -13.20 -14.34 -7.22
C ASP A 338 -14.71 -14.43 -7.51
N ILE A 339 -15.50 -13.56 -6.86
CA ILE A 339 -16.94 -13.50 -7.08
C ILE A 339 -17.30 -13.05 -8.49
N LEU A 340 -16.63 -12.02 -9.02
CA LEU A 340 -16.86 -11.56 -10.39
C LEU A 340 -16.50 -12.65 -11.41
N ILE A 341 -15.37 -13.33 -11.21
CA ILE A 341 -14.91 -14.43 -12.06
C ILE A 341 -15.91 -15.59 -12.00
N ALA A 342 -16.37 -15.98 -10.81
CA ALA A 342 -17.34 -17.05 -10.63
C ALA A 342 -18.64 -16.77 -11.42
N GLU A 343 -19.16 -15.54 -11.34
CA GLU A 343 -20.36 -15.15 -12.10
C GLU A 343 -20.12 -15.10 -13.61
N LEU A 344 -18.96 -14.60 -14.08
CA LEU A 344 -18.59 -14.60 -15.50
C LEU A 344 -18.45 -16.03 -16.05
N VAL A 345 -17.76 -16.91 -15.32
CA VAL A 345 -17.59 -18.33 -15.68
C VAL A 345 -18.94 -19.04 -15.71
N GLY A 346 -19.83 -18.74 -14.76
CA GLY A 346 -21.22 -19.23 -14.76
C GLY A 346 -22.02 -18.83 -16.00
N LYS A 347 -21.54 -17.83 -16.76
CA LYS A 347 -22.11 -17.38 -18.04
C LYS A 347 -21.28 -17.80 -19.26
N ASN A 348 -20.34 -18.74 -19.08
CA ASN A 348 -19.42 -19.23 -20.09
C ASN A 348 -18.51 -18.13 -20.68
N ILE A 349 -18.09 -17.18 -19.84
CA ILE A 349 -17.10 -16.15 -20.18
C ILE A 349 -15.77 -16.52 -19.55
N THR A 350 -14.69 -16.45 -20.33
CA THR A 350 -13.34 -16.74 -19.85
C THR A 350 -12.69 -15.46 -19.33
N VAL A 351 -12.06 -15.52 -18.16
CA VAL A 351 -11.26 -14.42 -17.59
C VAL A 351 -9.79 -14.78 -17.64
N GLN A 352 -8.96 -13.91 -18.21
CA GLN A 352 -7.52 -14.12 -18.35
C GLN A 352 -6.72 -12.93 -17.85
N PHE A 353 -5.74 -13.20 -17.00
CA PHE A 353 -4.78 -12.21 -16.52
C PHE A 353 -3.55 -12.23 -17.43
N SER A 354 -3.06 -11.06 -17.82
CA SER A 354 -1.82 -10.94 -18.58
C SER A 354 -0.83 -10.01 -17.90
N SER A 355 0.37 -10.52 -17.65
CA SER A 355 1.50 -9.73 -17.11
C SER A 355 2.37 -9.11 -18.20
N SER A 356 2.05 -9.35 -19.48
CA SER A 356 2.76 -8.77 -20.63
C SER A 356 1.80 -7.92 -21.44
N TRP A 357 2.16 -6.64 -21.62
CA TRP A 357 1.36 -5.72 -22.42
C TRP A 357 1.22 -6.19 -23.87
N SER A 358 2.28 -6.70 -24.49
CA SER A 358 2.23 -7.15 -25.89
C SER A 358 1.26 -8.31 -26.10
N ASN A 359 1.20 -9.25 -25.14
CA ASN A 359 0.24 -10.34 -25.14
C ASN A 359 -1.19 -9.84 -24.88
N LEU A 360 -1.37 -8.96 -23.89
CA LEU A 360 -2.68 -8.36 -23.60
C LEU A 360 -3.23 -7.62 -24.83
N ALA A 361 -2.38 -6.79 -25.46
CA ALA A 361 -2.73 -5.97 -26.60
C ALA A 361 -3.15 -6.81 -27.82
N SER A 362 -2.48 -7.93 -28.09
CA SER A 362 -2.85 -8.82 -29.21
C SER A 362 -4.23 -9.47 -28.99
N MET A 363 -4.55 -9.79 -27.72
CA MET A 363 -5.82 -10.40 -27.34
C MET A 363 -7.01 -9.43 -27.28
N LEU A 364 -6.77 -8.11 -27.20
CA LEU A 364 -7.85 -7.08 -27.22
C LEU A 364 -8.68 -7.08 -28.50
N SER A 365 -8.19 -7.72 -29.57
CA SER A 365 -8.96 -7.91 -30.80
C SER A 365 -10.19 -8.81 -30.61
N ASN A 366 -10.09 -9.80 -29.72
CA ASN A 366 -11.12 -10.82 -29.46
C ASN A 366 -11.72 -10.73 -28.05
N ALA A 367 -11.23 -9.80 -27.22
CA ALA A 367 -11.78 -9.55 -25.91
C ALA A 367 -13.13 -8.83 -25.98
N SER A 368 -14.00 -9.11 -25.02
CA SER A 368 -15.26 -8.40 -24.76
C SER A 368 -15.09 -7.29 -23.72
N CYS A 369 -14.17 -7.50 -22.76
CA CYS A 369 -13.91 -6.58 -21.66
C CYS A 369 -12.42 -6.53 -21.32
N LEU A 370 -11.96 -5.35 -20.91
CA LEU A 370 -10.66 -5.12 -20.27
C LEU A 370 -10.89 -4.56 -18.86
N ILE A 371 -10.22 -5.14 -17.87
CA ILE A 371 -10.21 -4.69 -16.48
C ILE A 371 -8.83 -4.09 -16.17
N ILE A 372 -8.83 -2.85 -15.71
CA ILE A 372 -7.67 -2.13 -15.15
C ILE A 372 -8.05 -1.78 -13.72
N ALA A 373 -7.21 -2.16 -12.76
CA ALA A 373 -7.53 -2.04 -11.34
C ALA A 373 -6.31 -1.53 -10.56
N SER A 374 -6.37 -0.28 -10.14
CA SER A 374 -5.34 0.39 -9.32
C SER A 374 -3.91 0.14 -9.85
N PRO A 375 -3.60 0.55 -11.10
CA PRO A 375 -2.26 0.41 -11.67
C PRO A 375 -1.24 1.18 -10.85
N THR A 376 -0.01 0.67 -10.80
CA THR A 376 1.14 1.37 -10.19
C THR A 376 2.09 1.93 -11.24
N ILE A 377 1.94 1.55 -12.51
CA ILE A 377 2.75 2.01 -13.63
C ILE A 377 1.82 2.76 -14.61
N ALA A 378 2.24 3.94 -15.05
CA ALA A 378 1.46 4.74 -15.99
C ALA A 378 1.45 4.10 -17.40
N TYR A 379 0.31 4.22 -18.09
CA TYR A 379 0.18 3.78 -19.47
C TYR A 379 0.79 4.81 -20.41
N SER A 380 1.51 4.34 -21.42
CA SER A 380 2.06 5.18 -22.48
C SER A 380 0.95 5.71 -23.40
N ALA A 381 1.27 6.71 -24.23
CA ALA A 381 0.32 7.27 -25.18
C ALA A 381 -0.15 6.24 -26.23
N GLU A 382 0.73 5.33 -26.65
CA GLU A 382 0.42 4.25 -27.59
C GLU A 382 -0.51 3.21 -26.95
N GLU A 383 -0.20 2.79 -25.73
CA GLU A 383 -1.02 1.84 -24.98
C GLU A 383 -2.44 2.40 -24.77
N CYS A 384 -2.52 3.68 -24.39
CA CYS A 384 -3.78 4.40 -24.30
C CYS A 384 -4.59 4.39 -25.61
N ASN A 385 -3.91 4.54 -26.76
CA ASN A 385 -4.58 4.48 -28.06
C ASN A 385 -5.13 3.09 -28.35
N THR A 386 -4.37 2.03 -28.05
CA THR A 386 -4.82 0.65 -28.20
C THR A 386 -6.07 0.35 -27.36
N VAL A 387 -6.09 0.79 -26.10
CA VAL A 387 -7.28 0.64 -25.23
C VAL A 387 -8.46 1.45 -25.78
N ARG A 388 -8.22 2.68 -26.24
CA ARG A 388 -9.27 3.53 -26.84
C ARG A 388 -9.85 2.88 -28.10
N ASP A 389 -9.02 2.29 -28.94
CA ASP A 389 -9.45 1.60 -30.15
C ASP A 389 -10.30 0.37 -29.80
N PHE A 390 -9.90 -0.41 -28.80
CA PHE A 390 -10.70 -1.50 -28.26
C PHE A 390 -12.11 -1.04 -27.83
N VAL A 391 -12.21 0.02 -27.04
CA VAL A 391 -13.53 0.57 -26.64
C VAL A 391 -14.31 1.12 -27.84
N SER A 392 -13.63 1.73 -28.82
CA SER A 392 -14.27 2.24 -30.03
C SER A 392 -14.87 1.14 -30.92
N ARG A 393 -14.44 -0.11 -30.75
CA ARG A 393 -15.00 -1.29 -31.44
C ARG A 393 -16.21 -1.90 -30.74
N GLY A 394 -16.58 -1.43 -29.54
CA GLY A 394 -17.67 -2.00 -28.75
C GLY A 394 -17.22 -2.64 -27.45
N GLY A 395 -15.92 -2.67 -27.17
CA GLY A 395 -15.36 -3.24 -25.94
C GLY A 395 -15.83 -2.54 -24.66
N ILE A 396 -15.87 -3.30 -23.57
CA ILE A 396 -16.14 -2.78 -22.23
C ILE A 396 -14.81 -2.52 -21.51
N LEU A 397 -14.61 -1.32 -20.98
CA LEU A 397 -13.47 -1.00 -20.12
C LEU A 397 -13.96 -0.77 -18.70
N LEU A 398 -13.52 -1.61 -17.77
CA LEU A 398 -13.76 -1.44 -16.35
C LEU A 398 -12.51 -0.86 -15.69
N LEU A 399 -12.63 0.33 -15.13
CA LEU A 399 -11.59 1.00 -14.37
C LEU A 399 -11.95 0.93 -12.89
N PHE A 400 -11.17 0.19 -12.12
CA PHE A 400 -11.25 0.20 -10.66
C PHE A 400 -10.08 1.00 -10.11
N PHE A 401 -10.35 1.83 -9.12
CA PHE A 401 -9.32 2.55 -8.39
C PHE A 401 -9.63 2.53 -6.92
N ASP A 402 -8.65 2.14 -6.12
CA ASP A 402 -8.77 2.13 -4.67
C ASP A 402 -7.64 2.99 -4.07
N PRO A 403 -7.98 4.16 -3.49
CA PRO A 403 -7.01 5.05 -2.86
C PRO A 403 -6.16 4.39 -1.76
N ALA A 404 -6.59 3.26 -1.16
CA ALA A 404 -5.77 2.58 -0.17
C ALA A 404 -4.42 2.11 -0.74
N TYR A 405 -4.35 1.72 -2.02
CA TYR A 405 -3.09 1.33 -2.65
C TYR A 405 -2.19 2.52 -2.99
N GLU A 406 -2.78 3.68 -3.27
CA GLU A 406 -2.02 4.90 -3.54
C GLU A 406 -1.29 5.40 -2.29
N TYR A 407 -1.94 5.34 -1.13
CA TYR A 407 -1.31 5.74 0.14
C TYR A 407 -0.14 4.84 0.54
N LEU A 408 -0.08 3.58 0.08
CA LEU A 408 1.07 2.71 0.30
C LEU A 408 2.31 3.15 -0.51
N SER A 409 2.15 3.93 -1.58
CA SER A 409 3.23 4.40 -2.45
C SER A 409 3.60 5.88 -2.27
N MET A 410 3.32 6.46 -1.09
CA MET A 410 3.46 7.90 -0.75
C MET A 410 4.80 8.59 -1.10
N TYR A 411 5.81 7.87 -1.56
CA TYR A 411 7.12 8.41 -1.91
C TYR A 411 7.19 9.02 -3.32
N GLU A 412 6.17 8.83 -4.17
CA GLU A 412 6.23 9.31 -5.56
C GLU A 412 4.87 9.85 -6.02
N LEU A 413 4.86 11.06 -6.61
CA LEU A 413 3.69 11.75 -7.19
C LEU A 413 3.23 11.06 -8.50
N PHE A 414 3.03 9.75 -8.49
CA PHE A 414 2.55 9.01 -9.64
C PHE A 414 1.02 9.06 -9.69
N ASP A 415 0.48 9.19 -10.89
CA ASP A 415 -0.96 9.14 -11.14
C ASP A 415 -1.31 8.09 -12.21
N PRO A 416 -0.98 6.80 -11.98
CA PRO A 416 -1.03 5.79 -13.02
C PRO A 416 -2.43 5.57 -13.56
N ILE A 417 -3.47 5.57 -12.71
CA ILE A 417 -4.84 5.40 -13.16
C ILE A 417 -5.30 6.55 -14.06
N ASN A 418 -4.90 7.79 -13.76
CA ASN A 418 -5.30 8.93 -14.57
C ASN A 418 -4.51 9.06 -15.88
N SER A 419 -3.38 8.36 -16.03
CA SER A 419 -2.69 8.24 -17.33
C SER A 419 -3.61 7.68 -18.43
N ILE A 420 -4.50 6.75 -18.07
CA ILE A 420 -5.51 6.17 -18.97
C ILE A 420 -6.90 6.81 -18.81
N ALA A 421 -7.36 7.08 -17.58
CA ALA A 421 -8.73 7.56 -17.35
C ALA A 421 -9.00 8.94 -18.02
N THR A 422 -8.00 9.82 -18.05
CA THR A 422 -8.13 11.16 -18.64
C THR A 422 -8.39 11.12 -20.15
N ARG A 423 -7.96 10.06 -20.85
CA ARG A 423 -8.25 9.84 -22.27
C ARG A 423 -9.74 9.68 -22.57
N PHE A 424 -10.50 9.24 -21.57
CA PHE A 424 -11.95 9.09 -21.63
C PHE A 424 -12.67 10.25 -20.93
N GLY A 425 -11.94 11.31 -20.56
CA GLY A 425 -12.44 12.48 -19.83
C GLY A 425 -13.00 12.10 -18.46
N LEU A 426 -12.31 11.19 -17.76
CA LEU A 426 -12.50 10.83 -16.36
C LEU A 426 -11.24 11.22 -15.59
N PHE A 427 -11.39 11.55 -14.32
CA PHE A 427 -10.26 11.86 -13.44
C PHE A 427 -10.58 11.39 -12.03
N PHE A 428 -9.82 10.43 -11.53
CA PHE A 428 -9.88 9.97 -10.14
C PHE A 428 -9.19 10.98 -9.25
N ALA A 429 -9.92 11.48 -8.25
CA ALA A 429 -9.37 12.42 -7.30
C ALA A 429 -8.40 11.74 -6.34
N LYS A 430 -7.47 12.54 -5.82
CA LYS A 430 -6.57 12.13 -4.75
C LYS A 430 -7.28 12.19 -3.40
N GLY A 431 -6.76 11.42 -2.44
CA GLY A 431 -7.36 11.28 -1.13
C GLY A 431 -8.50 10.27 -1.11
N TYR A 432 -9.31 10.32 -0.05
CA TYR A 432 -10.45 9.44 0.16
C TYR A 432 -11.67 10.26 0.55
N LEU A 433 -12.84 9.64 0.46
CA LEU A 433 -14.09 10.18 0.95
C LEU A 433 -14.36 9.68 2.37
N TYR A 434 -14.96 10.55 3.18
CA TYR A 434 -15.46 10.16 4.49
C TYR A 434 -16.80 10.83 4.80
N ASN A 435 -17.62 10.21 5.64
CA ASN A 435 -18.86 10.76 6.15
C ASN A 435 -18.90 10.55 7.67
N GLU A 436 -19.33 11.56 8.42
CA GLU A 436 -19.34 11.56 9.88
C GLU A 436 -20.73 11.25 10.47
N GLU A 437 -21.76 11.16 9.61
CA GLU A 437 -23.15 10.96 10.00
C GLU A 437 -23.75 9.70 9.34
N ASP A 438 -23.52 9.53 8.03
CA ASP A 438 -24.10 8.48 7.20
C ASP A 438 -23.01 7.59 6.61
N TYR A 439 -22.56 6.60 7.39
CA TYR A 439 -21.49 5.68 7.04
C TYR A 439 -21.74 4.26 7.59
N TYR A 440 -21.14 3.25 6.96
CA TYR A 440 -21.28 1.84 7.36
C TYR A 440 -20.20 1.44 8.36
N GLY A 441 -20.44 1.67 9.66
CA GLY A 441 -19.60 1.22 10.78
C GLY A 441 -18.22 1.88 10.90
N PHE A 442 -17.68 2.43 9.81
CA PHE A 442 -16.43 3.18 9.74
C PHE A 442 -16.64 4.42 8.88
N TYR A 443 -16.14 5.58 9.31
CA TYR A 443 -16.38 6.88 8.65
C TYR A 443 -15.93 6.94 7.18
N ARG A 444 -15.04 6.04 6.73
CA ARG A 444 -14.60 5.92 5.32
C ARG A 444 -15.43 4.93 4.49
N ASN A 445 -16.32 4.16 5.12
CA ASN A 445 -17.23 3.25 4.44
C ASN A 445 -18.47 4.03 4.00
N ILE A 446 -18.44 4.52 2.76
CA ILE A 446 -19.40 5.46 2.22
C ILE A 446 -20.63 4.75 1.66
N TYR A 447 -21.81 5.19 2.10
CA TYR A 447 -23.05 4.84 1.43
C TYR A 447 -23.16 5.55 0.08
N VAL A 448 -23.58 4.80 -0.92
CA VAL A 448 -23.89 5.32 -2.25
C VAL A 448 -25.35 5.03 -2.50
N ASN A 449 -26.19 6.06 -2.46
CA ASN A 449 -27.66 5.92 -2.49
C ASN A 449 -28.33 6.82 -3.53
N ARG A 450 -27.54 7.62 -4.27
CA ARG A 450 -28.02 8.48 -5.35
C ARG A 450 -27.53 7.94 -6.67
N PHE A 451 -28.46 7.53 -7.53
CA PHE A 451 -28.16 6.88 -8.80
C PHE A 451 -28.83 7.60 -9.97
N LYS A 452 -28.08 7.74 -11.06
CA LYS A 452 -28.63 8.03 -12.38
C LYS A 452 -28.88 6.71 -13.07
N SER A 453 -30.07 6.54 -13.65
CA SER A 453 -30.44 5.29 -14.34
C SER A 453 -29.44 4.96 -15.46
N SER A 454 -28.92 3.74 -15.43
CA SER A 454 -28.00 3.17 -16.40
C SER A 454 -28.02 1.65 -16.30
N ASN A 455 -27.43 0.95 -17.27
CA ASN A 455 -27.32 -0.52 -17.25
C ASN A 455 -26.61 -1.06 -16.00
N VAL A 456 -25.65 -0.30 -15.44
CA VAL A 456 -24.86 -0.73 -14.27
C VAL A 456 -25.52 -0.35 -12.93
N THR A 457 -26.36 0.68 -12.92
CA THR A 457 -27.06 1.17 -11.71
C THR A 457 -28.52 0.71 -11.61
N GLU A 458 -28.96 -0.15 -12.53
CA GLU A 458 -30.35 -0.58 -12.58
C GLU A 458 -30.75 -1.35 -11.32
N ASN A 459 -31.90 -0.98 -10.75
CA ASN A 459 -32.49 -1.59 -9.58
C ASN A 459 -31.58 -1.61 -8.32
N LEU A 460 -30.57 -0.74 -8.24
CA LEU A 460 -29.79 -0.51 -7.03
C LEU A 460 -30.53 0.46 -6.10
N LYS A 461 -30.55 0.16 -4.80
CA LYS A 461 -31.11 1.01 -3.75
C LYS A 461 -30.03 1.65 -2.91
N SER A 462 -29.01 0.88 -2.53
CA SER A 462 -27.87 1.39 -1.76
C SER A 462 -26.67 0.47 -1.92
N LEU A 463 -25.50 1.06 -2.19
CA LEU A 463 -24.21 0.38 -2.15
C LEU A 463 -23.42 0.86 -0.93
N VAL A 464 -22.35 0.15 -0.61
CA VAL A 464 -21.34 0.57 0.37
C VAL A 464 -19.97 0.40 -0.25
N PHE A 465 -19.23 1.49 -0.41
CA PHE A 465 -17.83 1.47 -0.83
C PHE A 465 -16.94 1.69 0.40
N PHE A 466 -15.88 0.91 0.54
CA PHE A 466 -15.12 0.80 1.81
C PHE A 466 -13.87 1.67 1.84
N THR A 467 -13.36 2.00 0.67
CA THR A 467 -12.15 2.80 0.45
C THR A 467 -12.38 3.71 -0.75
N ALA A 468 -13.47 4.48 -0.76
CA ALA A 468 -13.83 5.30 -1.91
C ALA A 468 -13.01 6.59 -2.02
N THR A 469 -12.64 6.97 -3.24
CA THR A 469 -12.40 8.39 -3.62
C THR A 469 -13.56 8.93 -4.46
N HIS A 470 -13.46 10.13 -5.01
CA HIS A 470 -14.39 10.64 -6.03
C HIS A 470 -13.77 10.70 -7.41
N ILE A 471 -14.62 10.67 -8.42
CA ILE A 471 -14.27 10.82 -9.84
C ILE A 471 -14.84 12.16 -10.28
N TYR A 472 -14.01 13.09 -10.76
CA TYR A 472 -14.51 14.36 -11.29
C TYR A 472 -15.32 14.12 -12.56
N PRO A 473 -16.65 14.26 -12.51
CA PRO A 473 -17.48 13.89 -13.63
C PRO A 473 -17.69 15.12 -14.51
N SER A 474 -17.15 15.11 -15.73
CA SER A 474 -17.59 16.02 -16.79
C SER A 474 -18.99 15.59 -17.30
N ASN A 475 -20.02 15.62 -16.43
CA ASN A 475 -21.39 15.11 -16.65
C ASN A 475 -21.56 13.58 -16.81
N LYS A 476 -20.55 12.80 -16.41
CA LYS A 476 -20.48 11.34 -16.61
C LYS A 476 -20.80 10.50 -15.36
N GLY A 477 -21.08 11.14 -14.23
CA GLY A 477 -21.41 10.43 -12.99
C GLY A 477 -22.67 9.58 -13.15
N VAL A 478 -22.68 8.40 -12.55
CA VAL A 478 -23.85 7.50 -12.49
C VAL A 478 -24.24 7.12 -11.08
N ALA A 479 -23.33 7.20 -10.11
CA ALA A 479 -23.63 7.03 -8.70
C ALA A 479 -22.82 8.02 -7.86
N TRP A 480 -23.44 8.53 -6.80
CA TRP A 480 -22.85 9.53 -5.90
C TRP A 480 -22.93 9.07 -4.46
N ALA A 481 -21.91 9.43 -3.70
CA ALA A 481 -21.92 9.32 -2.25
C ALA A 481 -23.14 10.02 -1.64
N SER A 482 -23.51 9.59 -0.44
CA SER A 482 -24.54 10.22 0.37
C SER A 482 -24.27 11.71 0.59
N GLU A 483 -25.31 12.44 0.97
CA GLU A 483 -25.17 13.84 1.36
C GLU A 483 -24.25 13.95 2.59
N ASN A 484 -23.64 15.13 2.80
CA ASN A 484 -22.67 15.38 3.87
C ASN A 484 -21.38 14.54 3.81
N THR A 485 -21.10 13.83 2.72
CA THR A 485 -19.78 13.23 2.48
C THR A 485 -18.73 14.31 2.19
N TYR A 486 -17.56 14.17 2.78
CA TYR A 486 -16.39 15.03 2.67
C TYR A 486 -15.29 14.40 1.82
N SER A 487 -14.52 15.23 1.12
CA SER A 487 -13.22 14.85 0.56
C SER A 487 -12.13 15.11 1.58
N SER A 488 -11.26 14.13 1.84
CA SER A 488 -10.15 14.25 2.80
C SER A 488 -9.11 15.30 2.38
N THR A 489 -8.91 15.51 1.08
CA THR A 489 -7.94 16.49 0.58
C THR A 489 -8.53 17.90 0.51
N ALA A 490 -9.82 18.02 0.17
CA ALA A 490 -10.47 19.33 0.06
C ALA A 490 -11.12 19.81 1.36
N GLU A 491 -11.23 18.93 2.37
CA GLU A 491 -11.86 19.18 3.68
C GLU A 491 -13.24 19.84 3.57
N LYS A 492 -14.02 19.47 2.54
CA LYS A 492 -15.34 20.05 2.27
C LYS A 492 -16.34 19.01 1.81
N THR A 493 -17.61 19.29 2.10
CA THR A 493 -18.73 18.53 1.54
C THR A 493 -18.93 18.85 0.06
N GLY A 494 -19.54 17.91 -0.68
CA GLY A 494 -19.86 18.12 -2.08
C GLY A 494 -20.58 16.93 -2.71
N ASP A 495 -20.99 17.11 -3.96
CA ASP A 495 -21.57 16.05 -4.77
C ASP A 495 -20.48 15.17 -5.39
N TYR A 496 -19.99 14.25 -4.58
CA TYR A 496 -18.91 13.35 -4.97
C TYR A 496 -19.42 12.13 -5.73
N ALA A 497 -19.18 12.09 -7.04
CA ALA A 497 -19.45 10.90 -7.84
C ALA A 497 -18.41 9.81 -7.52
N VAL A 498 -18.89 8.63 -7.18
CA VAL A 498 -18.05 7.44 -6.90
C VAL A 498 -18.05 6.43 -8.05
N MET A 499 -19.01 6.59 -8.96
CA MET A 499 -19.07 5.84 -10.21
C MET A 499 -19.32 6.78 -11.37
N ALA A 500 -18.62 6.53 -12.48
CA ALA A 500 -18.83 7.23 -13.73
C ALA A 500 -18.95 6.26 -14.89
N MET A 501 -19.76 6.61 -15.89
CA MET A 501 -19.94 5.81 -17.09
C MET A 501 -19.82 6.69 -18.33
N VAL A 502 -19.07 6.21 -19.32
CA VAL A 502 -18.88 6.86 -20.61
C VAL A 502 -19.31 5.91 -21.70
N LYS A 503 -20.30 6.32 -22.50
CA LYS A 503 -20.77 5.54 -23.64
C LYS A 503 -20.17 6.08 -24.93
N MET A 504 -19.53 5.19 -25.68
CA MET A 504 -19.05 5.39 -27.04
C MET A 504 -19.74 4.35 -27.93
N ASN A 505 -19.03 3.76 -28.89
CA ASN A 505 -19.46 2.49 -29.49
C ASN A 505 -19.42 1.36 -28.44
N GLY A 506 -18.38 1.33 -27.60
CA GLY A 506 -18.31 0.52 -26.38
C GLY A 506 -18.70 1.30 -25.13
N THR A 507 -18.37 0.77 -23.95
CA THR A 507 -18.71 1.40 -22.67
C THR A 507 -17.51 1.38 -21.72
N ILE A 508 -17.22 2.52 -21.11
CA ILE A 508 -16.28 2.61 -19.98
C ILE A 508 -17.09 2.78 -18.70
N VAL A 509 -16.78 2.00 -17.67
CA VAL A 509 -17.31 2.18 -16.32
C VAL A 509 -16.14 2.33 -15.35
N ALA A 510 -16.18 3.38 -14.56
CA ALA A 510 -15.16 3.69 -13.56
C ALA A 510 -15.76 3.62 -12.16
N PHE A 511 -15.05 2.96 -11.26
CA PHE A 511 -15.39 2.75 -9.86
C PHE A 511 -14.24 3.27 -9.00
N SER A 512 -14.56 4.10 -8.00
CA SER A 512 -13.59 4.68 -7.08
C SER A 512 -13.31 3.83 -5.84
N ASP A 513 -13.75 2.57 -5.86
CA ASP A 513 -13.51 1.53 -4.87
C ASP A 513 -13.42 0.18 -5.61
N GLN A 514 -12.54 -0.71 -5.17
CA GLN A 514 -12.48 -2.09 -5.67
C GLN A 514 -12.77 -3.13 -4.57
N THR A 515 -12.71 -2.72 -3.30
CA THR A 515 -12.92 -3.59 -2.14
C THR A 515 -14.32 -4.23 -2.14
N PHE A 516 -15.34 -3.57 -2.71
CA PHE A 516 -16.69 -4.12 -2.85
C PHE A 516 -16.77 -5.44 -3.65
N LEU A 517 -15.75 -5.79 -4.43
CA LEU A 517 -15.69 -7.05 -5.19
C LEU A 517 -15.38 -8.27 -4.30
N THR A 518 -14.84 -8.03 -3.11
CA THR A 518 -14.26 -9.08 -2.26
C THR A 518 -15.21 -9.51 -1.14
N GLU A 519 -15.10 -10.76 -0.70
CA GLU A 519 -15.83 -11.20 0.49
C GLU A 519 -15.21 -10.64 1.78
N PRO A 520 -16.03 -10.23 2.77
CA PRO A 520 -17.50 -10.27 2.80
C PRO A 520 -18.18 -9.01 2.24
N TYR A 521 -17.41 -8.04 1.74
CA TYR A 521 -17.88 -6.70 1.36
C TYR A 521 -18.84 -6.70 0.16
N CYS A 522 -18.72 -7.69 -0.73
CA CYS A 522 -19.64 -7.89 -1.84
C CYS A 522 -21.09 -8.15 -1.39
N TYR A 523 -21.33 -8.66 -0.19
CA TYR A 523 -22.70 -8.91 0.30
C TYR A 523 -23.28 -7.76 1.14
N VAL A 524 -22.60 -6.62 1.21
CA VAL A 524 -23.10 -5.44 1.93
C VAL A 524 -23.92 -4.57 0.99
N GLY A 525 -25.15 -4.22 1.40
CA GLY A 525 -26.09 -3.48 0.56
C GLY A 525 -26.39 -4.24 -0.75
N ASP A 526 -26.45 -3.52 -1.87
CA ASP A 526 -26.64 -4.08 -3.21
C ASP A 526 -25.31 -4.33 -3.95
N ASN A 527 -24.16 -4.41 -3.25
CA ASN A 527 -22.86 -4.58 -3.90
C ASN A 527 -22.80 -5.83 -4.81
N TYR A 528 -23.31 -6.97 -4.36
CA TYR A 528 -23.36 -8.19 -5.16
C TYR A 528 -24.24 -8.01 -6.40
N LYS A 529 -25.35 -7.27 -6.26
CA LYS A 529 -26.21 -6.93 -7.41
C LYS A 529 -25.50 -6.01 -8.41
N LEU A 530 -24.67 -5.08 -7.93
CA LEU A 530 -23.80 -4.30 -8.80
C LEU A 530 -22.83 -5.20 -9.59
N ILE A 531 -22.25 -6.23 -8.95
CA ILE A 531 -21.42 -7.24 -9.63
C ILE A 531 -22.22 -7.94 -10.73
N LEU A 532 -23.47 -8.37 -10.45
CA LEU A 532 -24.34 -8.97 -11.46
C LEU A 532 -24.66 -8.00 -12.62
N ASN A 533 -24.87 -6.71 -12.34
CA ASN A 533 -25.07 -5.71 -13.37
C ASN A 533 -23.81 -5.52 -14.25
N ILE A 534 -22.61 -5.64 -13.67
CA ILE A 534 -21.34 -5.64 -14.42
C ILE A 534 -21.26 -6.87 -15.34
N VAL A 535 -21.61 -8.06 -14.84
CA VAL A 535 -21.65 -9.30 -15.62
C VAL A 535 -22.63 -9.17 -16.79
N ASP A 536 -23.82 -8.64 -16.55
CA ASP A 536 -24.82 -8.38 -17.59
C ASP A 536 -24.37 -7.35 -18.62
N LEU A 537 -23.56 -6.36 -18.21
CA LEU A 537 -22.95 -5.39 -19.12
C LEU A 537 -21.93 -6.07 -20.03
N VAL A 538 -21.05 -6.91 -19.48
CA VAL A 538 -20.04 -7.67 -20.25
C VAL A 538 -20.72 -8.65 -21.22
N LEU A 539 -21.80 -9.31 -20.80
CA LEU A 539 -22.56 -10.23 -21.65
C LEU A 539 -23.19 -9.57 -22.88
N LYS A 540 -23.55 -8.29 -22.77
CA LYS A 540 -24.18 -7.51 -23.85
C LYS A 540 -23.15 -6.83 -24.76
N ALA A 541 -21.85 -7.02 -24.50
CA ALA A 541 -20.81 -6.41 -25.31
C ALA A 541 -20.73 -7.06 -26.70
N GLU A 542 -20.99 -6.26 -27.74
CA GLU A 542 -20.82 -6.67 -29.14
C GLU A 542 -19.56 -6.00 -29.69
N VAL A 543 -18.41 -6.65 -29.52
CA VAL A 543 -17.14 -6.12 -30.05
C VAL A 543 -17.06 -6.43 -31.53
N ARG A 544 -17.07 -5.38 -32.35
CA ARG A 544 -16.87 -5.52 -33.79
C ARG A 544 -15.45 -6.02 -34.05
N PRO A 545 -15.28 -7.10 -34.82
CA PRO A 545 -13.96 -7.53 -35.22
C PRO A 545 -13.26 -6.38 -35.96
N THR A 546 -11.95 -6.26 -35.74
CA THR A 546 -11.10 -5.38 -36.55
C THR A 546 -11.34 -5.72 -38.02
N VAL A 547 -11.64 -4.73 -38.87
CA VAL A 547 -11.77 -4.96 -40.32
C VAL A 547 -10.40 -5.36 -40.86
N LYS A 548 -10.14 -6.67 -40.78
CA LYS A 548 -9.16 -7.51 -41.46
C LYS A 548 -9.59 -8.98 -41.22
N GLU A 549 -10.89 -9.26 -41.40
CA GLU A 549 -11.29 -10.59 -41.87
C GLU A 549 -10.99 -10.61 -43.38
N VAL A 550 -9.76 -10.96 -43.73
CA VAL A 550 -9.55 -11.63 -45.01
C VAL A 550 -10.06 -13.05 -44.80
N ALA A 551 -11.07 -13.40 -45.59
CA ALA A 551 -11.71 -14.70 -45.74
C ALA A 551 -10.96 -15.89 -45.11
N GLU A 552 -11.58 -16.49 -44.09
CA GLU A 552 -11.33 -17.88 -43.72
C GLU A 552 -11.41 -18.77 -44.96
N GLY A 553 -10.28 -19.41 -45.30
CA GLY A 553 -10.18 -20.39 -46.37
C GLY A 553 -8.97 -20.25 -47.29
N ALA A 554 -8.21 -19.14 -47.23
CA ALA A 554 -6.90 -19.07 -47.88
C ALA A 554 -5.84 -19.62 -46.92
N VAL A 555 -5.06 -20.60 -47.38
CA VAL A 555 -3.80 -20.96 -46.69
C VAL A 555 -2.94 -19.71 -46.74
N GLU A 556 -2.75 -19.05 -45.58
CA GLU A 556 -1.84 -17.91 -45.49
C GLU A 556 -0.42 -18.43 -45.72
N GLU A 557 0.06 -18.23 -46.95
CA GLU A 557 1.40 -18.56 -47.35
C GLU A 557 2.05 -17.37 -48.07
N ILE A 558 3.34 -17.15 -47.82
CA ILE A 558 4.17 -16.24 -48.61
C ILE A 558 5.11 -17.12 -49.42
N ALA A 559 4.95 -17.10 -50.75
CA ALA A 559 5.91 -17.72 -51.66
C ALA A 559 7.20 -16.91 -51.72
N GLU A 560 8.25 -17.52 -52.30
CA GLU A 560 9.56 -16.87 -52.47
C GLU A 560 9.43 -15.56 -53.26
N PRO A 561 10.02 -14.45 -52.80
CA PRO A 561 9.89 -13.17 -53.46
C PRO A 561 10.70 -13.12 -54.77
N GLU A 562 10.03 -12.83 -55.87
CA GLU A 562 10.68 -12.64 -57.18
C GLU A 562 11.30 -11.23 -57.27
N LEU A 563 12.61 -11.15 -57.00
CA LEU A 563 13.44 -9.94 -57.05
C LEU A 563 14.52 -10.09 -58.14
N PRO A 564 14.25 -9.70 -59.40
CA PRO A 564 15.19 -9.85 -60.50
C PRO A 564 16.48 -9.04 -60.28
N VAL A 565 17.58 -9.47 -60.92
CA VAL A 565 18.86 -8.74 -60.91
C VAL A 565 18.67 -7.28 -61.34
N GLY A 566 19.28 -6.36 -60.60
CA GLY A 566 19.09 -4.92 -60.75
C GLY A 566 17.93 -4.36 -59.91
N THR A 567 17.25 -5.17 -59.09
CA THR A 567 16.27 -4.66 -58.13
C THR A 567 16.94 -3.81 -57.06
N VAL A 568 16.42 -2.60 -56.84
CA VAL A 568 16.87 -1.66 -55.81
C VAL A 568 15.73 -1.41 -54.82
N LYS A 569 16.01 -1.53 -53.53
CA LYS A 569 15.11 -1.15 -52.43
C LYS A 569 15.77 -0.05 -51.60
N GLU A 570 15.02 1.00 -51.29
CA GLU A 570 15.42 1.98 -50.28
C GLU A 570 14.59 1.76 -49.04
N PHE A 571 15.21 1.87 -47.88
CA PHE A 571 14.58 1.78 -46.57
C PHE A 571 14.89 3.05 -45.76
N ILE A 572 13.98 3.38 -44.86
CA ILE A 572 14.28 4.26 -43.74
C ILE A 572 14.67 3.37 -42.56
N GLU A 573 15.88 3.56 -42.05
CA GLU A 573 16.46 2.84 -40.92
C GLU A 573 16.58 3.82 -39.74
N TRP A 574 16.06 3.46 -38.57
CA TRP A 574 16.29 4.18 -37.32
C TRP A 574 17.19 3.33 -36.44
N ILE A 575 18.35 3.86 -36.07
CA ILE A 575 19.28 3.24 -35.12
C ILE A 575 19.31 4.12 -33.88
N ASP A 576 18.82 3.61 -32.75
CA ASP A 576 18.73 4.34 -31.48
C ASP A 576 18.05 5.73 -31.61
N GLY A 577 17.11 5.85 -32.55
CA GLY A 577 16.33 7.05 -32.83
C GLY A 577 16.89 7.98 -33.92
N GLU A 578 18.10 7.75 -34.42
CA GLU A 578 18.66 8.51 -35.55
C GLU A 578 18.26 7.90 -36.89
N GLU A 579 17.79 8.74 -37.82
CA GLU A 579 17.27 8.31 -39.12
C GLU A 579 18.37 8.24 -40.19
N HIS A 580 18.46 7.11 -40.88
CA HIS A 580 19.37 6.82 -41.97
C HIS A 580 18.61 6.28 -43.20
N ILE A 581 19.21 6.44 -44.38
CA ILE A 581 18.75 5.77 -45.60
C ILE A 581 19.64 4.55 -45.83
N LEU A 582 19.01 3.39 -45.90
CA LEU A 582 19.66 2.13 -46.29
C LEU A 582 19.21 1.76 -47.70
N LYS A 583 20.17 1.42 -48.57
CA LYS A 583 19.89 1.02 -49.95
C LYS A 583 20.35 -0.41 -50.18
N TRP A 584 19.43 -1.25 -50.61
CA TRP A 584 19.64 -2.67 -50.90
C TRP A 584 19.56 -2.89 -52.41
N VAL A 585 20.55 -3.57 -52.99
CA VAL A 585 20.69 -3.76 -54.45
C VAL A 585 20.98 -5.22 -54.76
N LYS A 586 20.15 -5.87 -55.59
CA LYS A 586 20.42 -7.20 -56.14
C LYS A 586 21.42 -7.07 -57.30
N VAL A 587 22.70 -7.32 -57.04
CA VAL A 587 23.81 -7.11 -57.99
C VAL A 587 23.88 -8.25 -59.01
N SER A 588 23.70 -9.49 -58.54
CA SER A 588 23.61 -10.69 -59.37
C SER A 588 22.69 -11.72 -58.69
N GLU A 589 22.47 -12.88 -59.32
CA GLU A 589 21.71 -13.98 -58.69
C GLU A 589 22.29 -14.38 -57.33
N PHE A 590 23.60 -14.23 -57.15
CA PHE A 590 24.35 -14.67 -55.98
C PHE A 590 24.94 -13.54 -55.15
N GLU A 591 24.60 -12.29 -55.44
CA GLU A 591 25.19 -11.13 -54.76
C GLU A 591 24.15 -10.04 -54.48
N VAL A 592 24.16 -9.56 -53.25
CA VAL A 592 23.39 -8.41 -52.77
C VAL A 592 24.33 -7.40 -52.15
N LEU A 593 24.17 -6.13 -52.52
CA LEU A 593 24.88 -5.00 -51.93
C LEU A 593 23.93 -4.21 -51.03
N VAL A 594 24.36 -3.93 -49.80
CA VAL A 594 23.69 -3.04 -48.85
C VAL A 594 24.57 -1.83 -48.59
N GLU A 595 24.09 -0.64 -48.93
CA GLU A 595 24.78 0.64 -48.77
C GLU A 595 24.14 1.47 -47.66
N ARG A 596 24.95 1.93 -46.72
CA ARG A 596 24.65 2.96 -45.72
C ARG A 596 25.57 4.17 -45.96
N PRO A 597 25.30 5.36 -45.37
CA PRO A 597 26.11 6.56 -45.62
C PRO A 597 27.64 6.40 -45.44
N ASN A 598 28.07 5.50 -44.55
CA ASN A 598 29.48 5.27 -44.21
C ASN A 598 29.93 3.81 -44.38
N GLU A 599 29.12 2.94 -44.99
CA GLU A 599 29.42 1.50 -45.06
C GLU A 599 28.81 0.86 -46.31
N SER A 600 29.52 -0.08 -46.92
CA SER A 600 29.00 -0.92 -48.02
C SER A 600 29.27 -2.39 -47.72
N ILE A 601 28.21 -3.19 -47.64
CA ILE A 601 28.28 -4.61 -47.29
C ILE A 601 27.78 -5.45 -48.48
N HIS A 602 28.63 -6.36 -48.94
CA HIS A 602 28.31 -7.37 -49.95
C HIS A 602 27.97 -8.70 -49.28
N TYR A 603 26.78 -9.22 -49.59
CA TYR A 603 26.29 -10.53 -49.18
C TYR A 603 26.30 -11.46 -50.38
N TYR A 604 26.97 -12.61 -50.23
CA TYR A 604 27.10 -13.62 -51.29
C TYR A 604 26.35 -14.89 -50.93
N TYR A 605 25.60 -15.41 -51.88
CA TYR A 605 24.73 -16.57 -51.71
C TYR A 605 25.13 -17.71 -52.64
N ASP A 606 24.80 -18.95 -52.29
CA ASP A 606 24.96 -20.12 -53.16
C ASP A 606 23.75 -20.33 -54.10
N GLU A 607 23.79 -21.42 -54.87
CA GLU A 607 22.70 -21.83 -55.78
C GLU A 607 21.38 -22.14 -55.08
N ASN A 608 21.40 -22.39 -53.77
CA ASN A 608 20.22 -22.65 -52.94
C ASN A 608 19.75 -21.38 -52.20
N GLY A 609 20.34 -20.22 -52.50
CA GLY A 609 20.04 -18.96 -51.83
C GLY A 609 20.58 -18.84 -50.40
N SER A 610 21.44 -19.77 -49.96
CA SER A 610 22.02 -19.76 -48.61
C SER A 610 23.22 -18.83 -48.56
N LEU A 611 23.37 -18.06 -47.48
CA LEU A 611 24.43 -17.05 -47.34
C LEU A 611 25.77 -17.73 -47.06
N VAL A 612 26.74 -17.56 -47.96
CA VAL A 612 28.06 -18.19 -47.87
C VAL A 612 29.15 -17.25 -47.37
N LYS A 613 29.05 -15.96 -47.69
CA LYS A 613 30.13 -15.00 -47.46
C LYS A 613 29.59 -13.58 -47.32
N ILE A 614 30.16 -12.81 -46.41
CA ILE A 614 29.92 -11.37 -46.25
C ILE A 614 31.25 -10.63 -46.43
N GLU A 615 31.25 -9.52 -47.17
CA GLU A 615 32.40 -8.63 -47.31
C GLU A 615 31.97 -7.18 -47.05
N SER A 616 32.63 -6.49 -46.11
CA SER A 616 32.47 -5.06 -45.80
C SER A 616 33.86 -4.44 -45.64
N ASP A 617 34.02 -3.12 -45.72
CA ASP A 617 35.32 -2.44 -45.71
C ASP A 617 36.30 -2.98 -44.64
N GLY A 618 37.32 -3.75 -45.07
CA GLY A 618 38.35 -4.34 -44.21
C GLY A 618 37.96 -5.63 -43.47
N ILE A 619 36.75 -6.17 -43.70
CA ILE A 619 36.20 -7.37 -43.05
C ILE A 619 35.63 -8.34 -44.10
N LYS A 620 36.05 -9.61 -44.03
CA LYS A 620 35.49 -10.70 -44.85
C LYS A 620 35.15 -11.90 -43.98
N ILE A 621 33.89 -12.31 -43.97
CA ILE A 621 33.39 -13.48 -43.23
C ILE A 621 33.04 -14.58 -44.23
N ILE A 622 33.57 -15.78 -44.00
CA ILE A 622 33.23 -16.99 -44.77
C ILE A 622 32.65 -18.02 -43.81
N TYR A 623 31.41 -18.46 -44.06
CA TYR A 623 30.74 -19.48 -43.26
C TYR A 623 31.15 -20.88 -43.69
N ASP A 624 31.47 -21.75 -42.72
CA ASP A 624 31.80 -23.15 -42.97
C ASP A 624 30.56 -23.92 -43.47
N THR A 625 29.40 -23.63 -42.88
CA THR A 625 28.08 -24.10 -43.32
C THR A 625 27.27 -22.88 -43.78
N PRO A 626 26.83 -22.80 -45.05
CA PRO A 626 26.04 -21.67 -45.51
C PRO A 626 24.80 -21.44 -44.63
N ILE A 627 24.51 -20.17 -44.29
CA ILE A 627 23.32 -19.83 -43.49
C ILE A 627 22.08 -20.03 -44.37
N ALA A 628 21.25 -20.99 -43.97
CA ALA A 628 20.13 -21.47 -44.79
C ALA A 628 19.15 -20.34 -45.16
N ALA A 629 18.75 -20.33 -46.43
CA ALA A 629 17.66 -19.48 -46.93
C ALA A 629 16.34 -19.80 -46.22
N PRO A 630 15.40 -18.84 -46.13
CA PRO A 630 14.05 -19.11 -45.65
C PRO A 630 13.40 -20.25 -46.47
N PRO A 631 12.79 -21.26 -45.82
CA PRO A 631 12.21 -22.39 -46.52
C PRO A 631 10.85 -21.99 -47.10
N TYR A 632 10.83 -21.35 -48.26
CA TYR A 632 9.57 -20.98 -48.92
C TYR A 632 8.76 -22.22 -49.39
N PRO A 633 7.42 -22.15 -49.45
CA PRO A 633 6.59 -21.05 -48.97
C PRO A 633 6.58 -20.98 -47.44
N LEU A 634 6.54 -19.75 -46.91
CA LEU A 634 6.43 -19.47 -45.48
C LEU A 634 4.98 -19.65 -45.05
N THR A 635 4.76 -20.50 -44.06
CA THR A 635 3.44 -20.83 -43.49
C THR A 635 3.48 -20.64 -41.98
N ARG A 636 2.31 -20.41 -41.37
CA ARG A 636 2.20 -20.14 -39.92
C ARG A 636 2.83 -21.26 -39.10
N GLY A 637 3.68 -20.91 -38.14
CA GLY A 637 4.38 -21.85 -37.26
C GLY A 637 5.60 -22.52 -37.88
N LYS A 638 5.92 -22.29 -39.16
CA LYS A 638 7.13 -22.81 -39.80
C LYS A 638 8.36 -22.18 -39.12
N ALA A 639 9.30 -23.03 -38.72
CA ALA A 639 10.52 -22.63 -38.04
C ALA A 639 11.73 -23.30 -38.70
N TRP A 640 12.86 -22.61 -38.69
CA TRP A 640 14.13 -23.14 -39.16
C TRP A 640 15.26 -22.48 -38.38
N SER A 641 16.39 -23.17 -38.31
CA SER A 641 17.58 -22.68 -37.64
C SER A 641 18.84 -23.17 -38.33
N CYS A 642 19.91 -22.41 -38.21
CA CYS A 642 21.22 -22.76 -38.76
C CYS A 642 22.29 -22.45 -37.72
N GLU A 643 23.24 -23.36 -37.58
CA GLU A 643 24.45 -23.17 -36.80
C GLU A 643 25.64 -23.29 -37.75
N SER A 644 26.51 -22.28 -37.75
CA SER A 644 27.73 -22.30 -38.56
C SER A 644 28.91 -21.76 -37.78
N ASN A 645 30.05 -22.42 -37.92
CA ASN A 645 31.33 -21.77 -37.65
C ASN A 645 31.69 -20.88 -38.83
N TYR A 646 32.54 -19.87 -38.63
CA TYR A 646 33.02 -19.03 -39.71
C TYR A 646 34.44 -18.55 -39.47
N THR A 647 35.12 -18.22 -40.57
CA THR A 647 36.41 -17.54 -40.55
C THR A 647 36.22 -16.07 -40.95
N MET A 648 36.61 -15.16 -40.07
CA MET A 648 36.60 -13.72 -40.30
C MET A 648 38.02 -13.24 -40.59
N TYR A 649 38.22 -12.62 -41.74
CA TYR A 649 39.47 -11.98 -42.15
C TYR A 649 39.33 -10.48 -41.89
N LEU A 650 40.28 -9.93 -41.13
CA LEU A 650 40.36 -8.51 -40.78
C LEU A 650 41.66 -7.94 -41.35
N ASP A 651 41.71 -6.63 -41.59
CA ASP A 651 42.95 -5.92 -41.96
C ASP A 651 44.01 -6.03 -40.84
N GLY A 652 44.77 -7.13 -40.84
CA GLY A 652 45.80 -7.45 -39.84
C GLY A 652 45.72 -8.84 -39.21
N GLY A 653 44.75 -9.71 -39.56
CA GLY A 653 44.67 -11.07 -39.01
C GLY A 653 43.43 -11.87 -39.40
N LYS A 654 43.26 -13.04 -38.79
CA LYS A 654 42.04 -13.86 -38.90
C LYS A 654 41.47 -14.19 -37.52
N ALA A 655 40.16 -14.14 -37.39
CA ALA A 655 39.39 -14.56 -36.23
C ALA A 655 38.48 -15.73 -36.61
N TYR A 656 38.08 -16.51 -35.62
CA TYR A 656 37.12 -17.59 -35.78
C TYR A 656 35.92 -17.30 -34.89
N GLY A 657 34.74 -17.55 -35.42
CA GLY A 657 33.49 -17.35 -34.72
C GLY A 657 32.51 -18.47 -35.00
N LYS A 658 31.40 -18.40 -34.26
CA LYS A 658 30.28 -19.32 -34.32
C LYS A 658 29.01 -18.50 -34.27
N ILE A 659 28.13 -18.73 -35.24
CA ILE A 659 26.82 -18.09 -35.31
C ILE A 659 25.73 -19.15 -35.18
N ASN A 660 24.69 -18.84 -34.41
CA ASN A 660 23.46 -19.59 -34.33
C ASN A 660 22.31 -18.65 -34.66
N VAL A 661 21.50 -19.03 -35.64
CA VAL A 661 20.35 -18.25 -36.07
C VAL A 661 19.10 -19.13 -36.04
N SER A 662 18.03 -18.63 -35.45
CA SER A 662 16.72 -19.26 -35.43
C SER A 662 15.65 -18.30 -35.95
N TYR A 663 14.66 -18.86 -36.64
CA TYR A 663 13.53 -18.13 -37.20
C TYR A 663 12.24 -18.89 -36.97
N LYS A 664 11.13 -18.17 -36.78
CA LYS A 664 9.78 -18.73 -36.68
C LYS A 664 8.74 -17.78 -37.26
N VAL A 665 7.92 -18.26 -38.20
CA VAL A 665 6.76 -17.53 -38.71
C VAL A 665 5.69 -17.52 -37.62
N GLU A 666 5.45 -16.36 -37.03
CA GLU A 666 4.45 -16.21 -35.96
C GLU A 666 3.08 -15.87 -36.52
N ASP A 667 3.04 -15.00 -37.53
CA ASP A 667 1.79 -14.40 -38.01
C ASP A 667 1.88 -13.94 -39.47
N PHE A 668 0.74 -13.54 -40.03
CA PHE A 668 0.65 -12.84 -41.31
C PHE A 668 -0.11 -11.54 -41.12
N GLN A 669 0.44 -10.46 -41.66
CA GLN A 669 -0.18 -9.14 -41.53
C GLN A 669 0.15 -8.24 -42.70
N TYR A 670 -0.75 -7.30 -42.96
CA TYR A 670 -0.51 -6.22 -43.90
C TYR A 670 0.34 -5.12 -43.24
N VAL A 671 1.50 -4.81 -43.83
CA VAL A 671 2.41 -3.74 -43.42
C VAL A 671 2.36 -2.61 -44.43
N GLU A 672 2.11 -1.39 -43.98
CA GLU A 672 2.16 -0.20 -44.81
C GLU A 672 3.61 0.32 -44.90
N ALA A 673 4.16 0.35 -46.11
CA ALA A 673 5.48 0.92 -46.39
C ALA A 673 5.39 2.45 -46.55
N LYS A 674 6.53 3.15 -46.48
CA LYS A 674 6.57 4.63 -46.57
C LYS A 674 6.24 5.18 -47.96
N ASN A 675 6.15 4.33 -48.99
CA ASN A 675 5.59 4.69 -50.29
C ASN A 675 4.04 4.74 -50.31
N GLY A 676 3.37 4.46 -49.17
CA GLY A 676 1.91 4.39 -49.07
C GLY A 676 1.29 3.11 -49.64
N LYS A 677 2.11 2.15 -50.09
CA LYS A 677 1.65 0.82 -50.50
C LYS A 677 1.65 -0.13 -49.30
N THR A 678 0.59 -0.92 -49.20
CA THR A 678 0.48 -1.99 -48.20
C THR A 678 0.91 -3.32 -48.79
N TYR A 679 1.71 -4.07 -48.06
CA TYR A 679 2.22 -5.38 -48.44
C TYR A 679 1.69 -6.43 -47.48
N PHE A 680 1.18 -7.56 -47.99
CA PHE A 680 0.89 -8.72 -47.16
C PHE A 680 2.20 -9.44 -46.84
N CYS A 681 2.52 -9.58 -45.55
CA CYS A 681 3.80 -10.06 -45.07
C CYS A 681 3.63 -11.21 -44.07
N ALA A 682 4.54 -12.18 -44.11
CA ALA A 682 4.79 -13.08 -43.00
C ALA A 682 5.61 -12.33 -41.93
N LYS A 683 5.15 -12.32 -40.68
CA LYS A 683 5.88 -11.82 -39.51
C LYS A 683 6.73 -12.96 -38.94
N ILE A 684 8.04 -12.80 -38.98
CA ILE A 684 9.02 -13.82 -38.64
C ILE A 684 9.80 -13.33 -37.42
N HIS A 685 9.65 -14.01 -36.28
CA HIS A 685 10.53 -13.82 -35.12
C HIS A 685 11.87 -14.46 -35.41
N TYR A 686 12.97 -13.80 -35.03
CA TYR A 686 14.30 -14.38 -35.16
C TYR A 686 15.19 -14.05 -33.98
N THR A 687 16.15 -14.94 -33.75
CA THR A 687 17.24 -14.76 -32.79
C THR A 687 18.57 -15.09 -33.46
N VAL A 688 19.52 -14.17 -33.37
CA VAL A 688 20.91 -14.37 -33.83
C VAL A 688 21.81 -14.30 -32.61
N ILE A 689 22.58 -15.35 -32.38
CA ILE A 689 23.65 -15.40 -31.38
C ILE A 689 24.96 -15.56 -32.16
N ASP A 690 25.82 -14.56 -32.12
CA ASP A 690 27.13 -14.57 -32.77
C ASP A 690 28.23 -14.46 -31.71
N GLU A 691 29.17 -15.39 -31.73
CA GLU A 691 30.26 -15.49 -30.76
C GLU A 691 31.60 -15.58 -31.50
N PHE A 692 32.54 -14.68 -31.21
CA PHE A 692 33.85 -14.70 -31.86
C PHE A 692 34.95 -14.15 -30.94
N LYS A 693 36.19 -14.50 -31.27
CA LYS A 693 37.37 -14.08 -30.50
C LYS A 693 38.27 -13.17 -31.31
N ILE A 694 38.55 -11.98 -30.79
CA ILE A 694 39.55 -11.05 -31.33
C ILE A 694 40.66 -10.85 -30.29
N GLY A 695 41.88 -11.28 -30.62
CA GLY A 695 43.00 -11.27 -29.67
C GLY A 695 42.74 -12.16 -28.46
N GLU A 696 42.79 -11.60 -27.25
CA GLU A 696 42.44 -12.30 -26.00
C GLU A 696 40.97 -12.12 -25.58
N SER A 697 40.23 -11.20 -26.21
CA SER A 697 38.86 -10.85 -25.81
C SER A 697 37.83 -11.75 -26.50
N TYR A 698 36.86 -12.22 -25.72
CA TYR A 698 35.71 -12.96 -26.21
C TYR A 698 34.54 -11.99 -26.41
N MET A 699 34.03 -11.92 -27.63
CA MET A 699 32.90 -11.08 -28.01
C MET A 699 31.70 -11.98 -28.25
N SER A 700 30.52 -11.56 -27.77
CA SER A 700 29.27 -12.15 -28.22
C SER A 700 28.22 -11.08 -28.48
N MET A 701 27.33 -11.36 -29.42
CA MET A 701 26.25 -10.49 -29.83
C MET A 701 24.97 -11.30 -29.85
N VAL A 702 23.94 -10.80 -29.18
CA VAL A 702 22.59 -11.40 -29.20
C VAL A 702 21.65 -10.39 -29.83
N SER A 703 21.11 -10.72 -31.01
CA SER A 703 20.09 -9.92 -31.68
C SER A 703 18.77 -10.68 -31.65
N GLU A 704 17.70 -10.02 -31.21
CA GLU A 704 16.36 -10.59 -31.20
C GLU A 704 15.36 -9.59 -31.78
N GLY A 705 14.49 -10.05 -32.68
CA GLY A 705 13.57 -9.17 -33.37
C GLY A 705 12.59 -9.85 -34.30
N PHE A 706 11.93 -9.03 -35.11
CA PHE A 706 10.94 -9.43 -36.09
C PHE A 706 11.28 -8.86 -37.47
N THR A 707 11.19 -9.69 -38.51
CA THR A 707 11.19 -9.24 -39.91
C THR A 707 9.83 -9.54 -40.56
N TRP A 708 9.40 -8.65 -41.45
CA TRP A 708 8.15 -8.78 -42.21
C TRP A 708 8.46 -8.95 -43.69
N VAL A 709 8.22 -10.15 -44.20
CA VAL A 709 8.59 -10.54 -45.56
C VAL A 709 7.35 -10.74 -46.42
N SER A 710 7.29 -10.02 -47.54
CA SER A 710 6.23 -10.13 -48.55
C SER A 710 6.73 -10.82 -49.81
N GLN A 711 5.86 -11.57 -50.49
CA GLN A 711 6.17 -12.14 -51.81
C GLN A 711 6.48 -11.04 -52.85
N GLU A 712 5.87 -9.86 -52.73
CA GLU A 712 6.03 -8.82 -53.75
C GLU A 712 7.36 -8.06 -53.66
N ALA A 713 7.89 -7.88 -52.44
CA ALA A 713 9.01 -6.99 -52.15
C ALA A 713 10.16 -7.64 -51.33
N GLY A 714 10.01 -8.90 -50.93
CA GLY A 714 10.86 -9.49 -49.90
C GLY A 714 10.63 -8.78 -48.57
N GLU A 715 11.71 -8.50 -47.84
CA GLU A 715 11.63 -7.72 -46.59
C GLU A 715 11.04 -6.31 -46.82
N VAL A 716 10.02 -5.99 -46.01
CA VAL A 716 9.27 -4.73 -46.00
C VAL A 716 9.52 -3.95 -44.71
N LYS A 717 9.73 -4.63 -43.59
CA LYS A 717 9.97 -4.03 -42.28
C LYS A 717 10.84 -4.97 -41.46
N GLU A 718 11.70 -4.43 -40.60
CA GLU A 718 12.46 -5.20 -39.61
C GLU A 718 12.57 -4.39 -38.30
N GLU A 719 12.46 -5.04 -37.15
CA GLU A 719 12.62 -4.42 -35.83
C GLU A 719 13.39 -5.37 -34.92
N TYR A 720 14.54 -4.95 -34.39
CA TYR A 720 15.33 -5.79 -33.51
C TYR A 720 16.15 -5.00 -32.50
N THR A 721 16.52 -5.70 -31.44
CA THR A 721 17.45 -5.20 -30.42
C THR A 721 18.69 -6.07 -30.41
N THR A 722 19.86 -5.45 -30.41
CA THR A 722 21.15 -6.13 -30.34
C THR A 722 21.87 -5.76 -29.05
N ILE A 723 22.23 -6.76 -28.25
CA ILE A 723 23.06 -6.61 -27.05
C ILE A 723 24.45 -7.15 -27.34
N TYR A 724 25.46 -6.31 -27.13
CA TYR A 724 26.87 -6.65 -27.30
C TYR A 724 27.49 -7.01 -25.95
N TYR A 725 28.27 -8.08 -25.91
CA TYR A 725 28.98 -8.55 -24.72
C TYR A 725 30.47 -8.62 -24.97
N VAL A 726 31.26 -8.24 -23.97
CA VAL A 726 32.71 -8.40 -23.92
C VAL A 726 33.06 -9.22 -22.69
N ASN A 727 33.71 -10.37 -22.86
CA ASN A 727 34.09 -11.29 -21.79
C ASN A 727 32.91 -11.65 -20.85
N GLY A 728 31.70 -11.77 -21.41
CA GLY A 728 30.47 -12.11 -20.69
C GLY A 728 29.78 -10.94 -19.98
N SER A 729 30.30 -9.71 -20.07
CA SER A 729 29.65 -8.50 -19.54
C SER A 729 28.98 -7.69 -20.65
N PRO A 730 27.74 -7.20 -20.48
CA PRO A 730 27.08 -6.37 -21.47
C PRO A 730 27.82 -5.03 -21.62
N LEU A 731 28.14 -4.68 -22.86
CA LEU A 731 28.86 -3.46 -23.24
C LEU A 731 27.88 -2.35 -23.67
N SER A 732 26.94 -2.71 -24.53
CA SER A 732 26.01 -1.77 -25.18
C SER A 732 24.80 -2.50 -25.73
N GLU A 733 23.72 -1.76 -25.90
CA GLU A 733 22.46 -2.19 -26.51
C GLU A 733 22.11 -1.21 -27.61
N SER A 734 21.63 -1.71 -28.75
CA SER A 734 21.17 -0.89 -29.87
C SER A 734 19.82 -1.39 -30.38
N HIS A 735 18.91 -0.45 -30.66
CA HIS A 735 17.59 -0.71 -31.18
C HIS A 735 17.50 -0.25 -32.63
N VAL A 736 17.14 -1.16 -33.53
CA VAL A 736 17.03 -0.89 -34.96
C VAL A 736 15.61 -1.10 -35.44
N THR A 737 15.09 -0.14 -36.19
CA THR A 737 13.82 -0.25 -36.94
C THR A 737 14.06 0.09 -38.39
N LEU A 738 13.66 -0.78 -39.30
CA LEU A 738 13.79 -0.63 -40.74
C LEU A 738 12.40 -0.68 -41.38
N ILE A 739 12.10 0.22 -42.32
CA ILE A 739 10.86 0.18 -43.11
C ILE A 739 11.08 0.54 -44.57
N LEU A 740 10.45 -0.20 -45.48
CA LEU A 740 10.57 -0.01 -46.91
C LEU A 740 10.08 1.38 -47.31
N LYS A 741 10.93 2.12 -48.00
CA LYS A 741 10.64 3.44 -48.56
C LYS A 741 10.22 3.36 -50.02
N SER A 742 10.94 2.58 -50.82
CA SER A 742 10.60 2.37 -52.23
C SER A 742 11.27 1.10 -52.75
N ILE A 743 10.67 0.50 -53.78
CA ILE A 743 11.22 -0.65 -54.50
C ILE A 743 11.13 -0.38 -56.01
N GLN A 744 12.25 -0.57 -56.70
CA GLN A 744 12.35 -0.56 -58.16
C GLN A 744 12.88 -1.91 -58.61
N LYS A 745 12.02 -2.75 -59.22
CA LYS A 745 12.44 -4.06 -59.72
C LYS A 745 13.36 -3.92 -60.94
N GLY A 746 14.34 -4.82 -61.03
CA GLY A 746 15.15 -5.02 -62.22
C GLY A 746 14.30 -5.39 -63.44
N LYS A 747 14.85 -5.18 -64.64
CA LYS A 747 14.17 -5.48 -65.92
C LYS A 747 14.51 -6.85 -66.45
#